data_AF-A0A962JHR4-F1
#
_entry.id   AF-A0A962JHR4-F1
#
_cell.length_a   1.000
_cell.length_b   1.000
_cell.length_c   1.000
_cell.angle_alpha   90.00
_cell.angle_beta   90.00
_cell.angle_gamma   90.00
#
_symmetry.space_group_name_H-M   'P 1'
#
loop_
_entity.id
_entity.type
_entity.pdbx_description
1 polymer ?
#
loop_
_entity_poly.entity_id
_entity_poly.type
_entity_poly.pdbx_seq_one_letter_code
_entity_poly.pdbx_strand_id
1 'polypeptide(L)'
;MTTINQILTLDLQEDIKNVIDLEDRSELEIQQEIESYIVTDGIGQHLQGFTNQFTSNIKETGVWLSGFYGSGKSYFGKMLGYIIDNPVINGTPARDRFIPRLKGVTNESLIENAIRKLDSINSRVVFLDVAKQNTDRGLAFTLFANLLKNLGFRDDIFGYMEFDLLIDGKYDEFKAMAKKLEGQEWDELKKSNRQVAKVMSNVFANMGYSESDYKDTKDVYSAAIDDFSASKFKSELEKYLTFNRDETLVFVFDEASEAISQKKFTLLDLEGVSESLSSISNKVWTIAIAQEKLDDVINNANVNRSQLTKVTDRFKTKIHLESTEVDVIIRSRLLQKTEQAQRSLIEYYHKNEGLIADATNLKSSFPTKTESAEDFAIYYPFHQYQFEVLKQFLFSSNALVATQIAARGMIITTFDVLRKQMREKELYSFTPGFAICTEAQTAPPIGLVNKYDTARKILKEKGGNIDGEKLLKTMHLLADSEVADTTVENITKSYISDITSYYLVKPVIKEALDLLVDAKVLLLTNNKYKITSDLEGKMLEEMKDFDVEHFSKKRELINCIKEYKIFNQVATYNDGNDSFKFSVLSDQDDELAVSGSKHLKLSVYSLFNINENRLDFIEHIKLETQYQKDLITLIPDTSAFAVIDKLIGEIKRYAYMEEKYSTEKDEEKRKIIREFEIIREEKQRALRSHIENAYHKASLVYLFDELLLNADNFKVIIAECQRKMVKNIYTKRLASQLSEGLVPKIFSSHKESLSKLFTSSDFTFFDGHGNFTGDHLKIVEEIKVKITSRYVDGKSIESDLSGAPWGYSFGTLVASLAALFRAGRLSVKYNGDTWFSHDQKLVHDAFTNATKFKSASFKSITKTLTAAQKNQAVQLLMDLEVQEHIGRKVDWNTNDFDLADSISQMAEHFITAITSLKDTVEQFETLFPKVANLKQGLQGYAGKVTESNYIEKVEYLLNNSDDFNNAIHAILKAQSFIKKNFPKVKEFKRFVEDVRNE
;
A
#
# COMPACT_ATOMS: atom_id res chain seq x y z
N MET A 1 7.25 47.00 -21.40
CA MET A 1 7.72 45.86 -20.59
C MET A 1 8.58 44.98 -21.51
N THR A 2 9.73 44.51 -21.02
CA THR A 2 10.58 43.60 -21.79
C THR A 2 9.91 42.23 -21.85
N THR A 3 9.77 41.66 -23.05
CA THR A 3 9.13 40.34 -23.26
C THR A 3 10.17 39.23 -23.42
N ILE A 4 9.74 37.97 -23.26
CA ILE A 4 10.62 36.81 -23.43
C ILE A 4 11.23 36.74 -24.84
N ASN A 5 10.52 37.18 -25.88
CA ASN A 5 11.09 37.26 -27.22
C ASN A 5 12.30 38.20 -27.34
N GLN A 6 12.34 39.27 -26.54
CA GLN A 6 13.39 40.31 -26.63
C GLN A 6 14.67 39.94 -25.88
N ILE A 7 14.64 38.90 -25.05
CA ILE A 7 15.80 38.45 -24.26
C ILE A 7 16.56 37.29 -24.91
N LEU A 8 15.94 36.60 -25.87
CA LEU A 8 16.55 35.48 -26.60
C LEU A 8 17.35 36.00 -27.80
N THR A 9 18.42 35.31 -28.17
CA THR A 9 19.16 35.60 -29.42
C THR A 9 18.44 35.05 -30.66
N LEU A 10 17.57 34.05 -30.48
CA LEU A 10 16.75 33.42 -31.51
C LEU A 10 15.48 34.23 -31.79
N ASP A 11 15.14 34.43 -33.07
CA ASP A 11 13.85 35.01 -33.46
C ASP A 11 12.76 33.92 -33.52
N LEU A 12 11.74 34.04 -32.68
CA LEU A 12 10.65 33.06 -32.55
C LEU A 12 9.57 33.20 -33.65
N GLN A 13 9.83 33.95 -34.74
CA GLN A 13 8.90 34.08 -35.86
C GLN A 13 8.95 32.91 -36.86
N GLU A 14 10.08 32.21 -36.98
CA GLU A 14 10.28 31.12 -37.95
C GLU A 14 9.62 29.80 -37.50
N ASP A 15 9.25 28.93 -38.45
CA ASP A 15 8.58 27.63 -38.21
C ASP A 15 9.57 26.46 -38.32
N ILE A 16 9.38 25.40 -37.53
CA ILE A 16 10.12 24.12 -37.64
C ILE A 16 9.13 23.05 -38.12
N LYS A 17 9.28 22.53 -39.35
CA LYS A 17 8.38 21.51 -39.92
C LYS A 17 8.67 20.09 -39.37
N ASN A 18 7.60 19.29 -39.21
CA ASN A 18 7.63 17.95 -38.59
C ASN A 18 7.87 16.78 -39.57
N VAL A 19 7.57 16.92 -40.87
CA VAL A 19 7.68 15.85 -41.87
C VAL A 19 8.48 16.36 -43.08
N ILE A 20 9.44 15.55 -43.55
CA ILE A 20 10.32 15.88 -44.68
C ILE A 20 9.88 15.01 -45.86
N ASP A 21 9.48 15.64 -46.96
CA ASP A 21 9.33 14.98 -48.25
C ASP A 21 10.64 15.14 -49.04
N LEU A 22 11.21 14.05 -49.52
CA LEU A 22 12.47 14.03 -50.26
C LEU A 22 12.28 14.36 -51.75
N GLU A 23 11.04 14.26 -52.24
CA GLU A 23 10.69 14.51 -53.64
C GLU A 23 10.09 15.90 -53.87
N ASP A 24 9.73 16.63 -52.81
CA ASP A 24 9.23 18.00 -52.92
C ASP A 24 10.37 18.99 -53.21
N ARG A 25 10.24 19.73 -54.31
CA ARG A 25 11.27 20.59 -54.91
C ARG A 25 10.87 22.07 -54.94
N SER A 26 9.84 22.47 -54.20
CA SER A 26 9.48 23.88 -54.18
C SER A 26 10.61 24.73 -53.56
N GLU A 27 11.03 25.81 -54.22
CA GLU A 27 12.14 26.65 -53.74
C GLU A 27 11.89 27.21 -52.33
N LEU A 28 10.62 27.50 -52.01
CA LEU A 28 10.20 27.96 -50.68
C LEU A 28 10.42 26.90 -49.59
N GLU A 29 10.21 25.63 -49.89
CA GLU A 29 10.40 24.56 -48.90
C GLU A 29 11.86 24.21 -48.72
N ILE A 30 12.64 24.15 -49.79
CA ILE A 30 14.09 23.96 -49.70
C ILE A 30 14.70 25.10 -48.85
N GLN A 31 14.23 26.34 -49.05
CA GLN A 31 14.64 27.46 -48.22
C GLN A 31 14.31 27.22 -46.74
N GLN A 32 13.05 26.91 -46.42
CA GLN A 32 12.62 26.66 -45.04
C GLN A 32 13.38 25.51 -44.39
N GLU A 33 13.67 24.44 -45.14
CA GLU A 33 14.42 23.29 -44.65
C GLU A 33 15.87 23.65 -44.32
N ILE A 34 16.56 24.45 -45.14
CA ILE A 34 17.93 24.89 -44.84
C ILE A 34 17.94 25.85 -43.64
N GLU A 35 16.99 26.78 -43.61
CA GLU A 35 16.92 27.80 -42.55
C GLU A 35 16.52 27.20 -41.20
N SER A 36 15.67 26.18 -41.17
CA SER A 36 15.30 25.49 -39.93
C SER A 36 16.32 24.44 -39.46
N TYR A 37 17.36 24.14 -40.25
CA TYR A 37 18.33 23.10 -39.90
C TYR A 37 19.18 23.47 -38.68
N ILE A 38 19.28 22.53 -37.74
CA ILE A 38 20.07 22.67 -36.51
C ILE A 38 21.37 21.89 -36.63
N VAL A 39 22.49 22.62 -36.71
CA VAL A 39 23.84 22.05 -36.69
C VAL A 39 24.32 21.94 -35.24
N THR A 40 24.69 20.74 -34.82
CA THR A 40 25.30 20.44 -33.53
C THR A 40 26.82 20.32 -33.66
N ASP A 41 27.57 20.26 -32.57
CA ASP A 41 29.02 20.01 -32.61
C ASP A 41 29.37 18.70 -33.34
N GLY A 42 28.62 17.62 -33.07
CA GLY A 42 28.80 16.35 -33.76
C GLY A 42 28.53 16.45 -35.26
N ILE A 43 27.41 17.08 -35.65
CA ILE A 43 27.08 17.29 -37.07
C ILE A 43 28.13 18.19 -37.74
N GLY A 44 28.59 19.23 -37.07
CA GLY A 44 29.65 20.12 -37.56
C GLY A 44 30.96 19.40 -37.83
N GLN A 45 31.37 18.49 -36.94
CA GLN A 45 32.56 17.64 -37.15
C GLN A 45 32.37 16.67 -38.32
N HIS A 46 31.20 16.05 -38.46
CA HIS A 46 30.89 15.18 -39.59
C HIS A 46 30.88 15.94 -40.93
N LEU A 47 30.31 17.15 -40.97
CA LEU A 47 30.35 18.04 -42.13
C LEU A 47 31.79 18.36 -42.52
N GLN A 48 32.59 18.82 -41.56
CA GLN A 48 33.99 19.15 -41.80
C GLN A 48 34.78 17.94 -42.31
N GLY A 49 34.61 16.78 -41.67
CA GLY A 49 35.27 15.53 -42.05
C GLY A 49 34.91 15.09 -43.46
N PHE A 50 33.61 15.07 -43.78
CA PHE A 50 33.13 14.74 -45.13
C PHE A 50 33.65 15.73 -46.17
N THR A 51 33.51 17.04 -45.93
CA THR A 51 33.89 18.05 -46.92
C THR A 51 35.39 18.05 -47.19
N ASN A 52 36.22 17.86 -46.17
CA ASN A 52 37.66 17.68 -46.36
C ASN A 52 37.99 16.44 -47.19
N GLN A 53 37.22 15.36 -47.03
CA GLN A 53 37.41 14.14 -47.80
C GLN A 53 36.92 14.28 -49.24
N PHE A 54 35.76 14.90 -49.46
CA PHE A 54 35.19 15.16 -50.78
C PHE A 54 36.07 16.07 -51.62
N THR A 55 36.76 17.03 -50.99
CA THR A 55 37.73 17.93 -51.64
C THR A 55 39.13 17.34 -51.81
N SER A 56 39.35 16.08 -51.39
CA SER A 56 40.64 15.40 -51.48
C SER A 56 40.74 14.44 -52.67
N ASN A 57 41.96 14.06 -53.06
CA ASN A 57 42.23 13.15 -54.20
C ASN A 57 42.08 11.65 -53.85
N ILE A 58 41.05 11.29 -53.08
CA ILE A 58 40.82 9.90 -52.65
C ILE A 58 40.14 9.10 -53.78
N LYS A 59 40.48 7.81 -53.90
CA LYS A 59 39.88 6.87 -54.86
C LYS A 59 38.60 6.21 -54.35
N GLU A 60 38.42 6.13 -53.04
CA GLU A 60 37.23 5.55 -52.42
C GLU A 60 36.13 6.62 -52.27
N THR A 61 35.17 6.62 -53.20
CA THR A 61 34.11 7.63 -53.30
C THR A 61 32.78 7.22 -52.67
N GLY A 62 32.77 6.11 -51.91
CA GLY A 62 31.60 5.59 -51.20
C GLY A 62 31.51 6.10 -49.75
N VAL A 63 30.34 6.61 -49.38
CA VAL A 63 30.00 7.10 -48.04
C VAL A 63 28.81 6.35 -47.48
N TRP A 64 28.96 5.79 -46.28
CA TRP A 64 27.89 5.12 -45.54
C TRP A 64 27.46 5.98 -44.36
N LEU A 65 26.22 6.47 -44.41
CA LEU A 65 25.62 7.33 -43.40
C LEU A 65 24.61 6.50 -42.60
N SER A 66 24.89 6.30 -41.31
CA SER A 66 24.15 5.36 -40.44
C SER A 66 23.69 5.99 -39.12
N GLY A 67 22.73 5.35 -38.43
CA GLY A 67 22.13 5.82 -37.16
C GLY A 67 20.72 5.26 -36.96
N PHE A 68 20.09 5.44 -35.79
CA PHE A 68 18.76 4.88 -35.50
C PHE A 68 17.58 5.68 -36.06
N TYR A 69 16.40 5.08 -36.24
CA TYR A 69 15.21 5.78 -36.75
C TYR A 69 14.93 7.06 -35.92
N GLY A 70 14.80 8.20 -36.59
CA GLY A 70 14.65 9.51 -35.94
C GLY A 70 15.96 10.28 -35.67
N SER A 71 17.14 9.73 -35.94
CA SER A 71 18.44 10.44 -35.74
C SER A 71 18.68 11.63 -36.68
N GLY A 72 17.75 11.94 -37.59
CA GLY A 72 17.93 12.99 -38.61
C GLY A 72 18.84 12.62 -39.79
N LYS A 73 19.13 11.33 -40.03
CA LYS A 73 19.97 10.84 -41.15
C LYS A 73 19.56 11.38 -42.52
N SER A 74 18.31 11.14 -42.93
CA SER A 74 17.79 11.57 -44.23
C SER A 74 17.86 13.09 -44.37
N TYR A 75 17.56 13.83 -43.28
CA TYR A 75 17.66 15.28 -43.27
C TYR A 75 19.11 15.76 -43.39
N PHE A 76 20.05 15.13 -42.68
CA PHE A 76 21.47 15.42 -42.80
C PHE A 76 22.00 15.09 -44.20
N GLY A 77 21.61 13.95 -44.78
CA GLY A 77 21.95 13.57 -46.15
C GLY A 77 21.38 14.56 -47.19
N LYS A 78 20.14 15.04 -46.98
CA LYS A 78 19.50 16.08 -47.79
C LYS A 78 20.27 17.41 -47.71
N MET A 79 20.63 17.86 -46.50
CA MET A 79 21.46 19.06 -46.32
C MET A 79 22.84 18.90 -46.95
N LEU A 80 23.46 17.74 -46.79
CA LEU A 80 24.76 17.43 -47.38
C LEU A 80 24.70 17.54 -48.90
N GLY A 81 23.67 16.96 -49.53
CA GLY A 81 23.51 17.08 -50.98
C GLY A 81 23.20 18.50 -51.43
N TYR A 82 22.40 19.30 -50.71
CA TYR A 82 22.22 20.72 -51.05
C TYR A 82 23.51 21.54 -50.91
N ILE A 83 24.34 21.25 -49.91
CA ILE A 83 25.65 21.88 -49.75
C ILE A 83 26.58 21.48 -50.90
N ILE A 84 26.55 20.23 -51.36
CA ILE A 84 27.38 19.75 -52.47
C ILE A 84 26.91 20.35 -53.81
N ASP A 85 25.62 20.24 -54.13
CA ASP A 85 24.98 20.70 -55.38
C ASP A 85 24.96 22.24 -55.49
N ASN A 86 24.85 22.92 -54.35
CA ASN A 86 24.77 24.38 -54.20
C ASN A 86 23.75 25.08 -55.14
N PRO A 87 22.49 24.62 -55.20
CA PRO A 87 21.49 25.28 -56.02
C PRO A 87 21.22 26.70 -55.53
N VAL A 88 20.87 27.59 -56.46
CA VAL A 88 20.39 28.93 -56.13
C VAL A 88 18.91 28.82 -55.77
N ILE A 89 18.57 29.19 -54.53
CA ILE A 89 17.21 29.08 -53.99
C ILE A 89 16.72 30.49 -53.68
N ASN A 90 15.64 30.96 -54.32
CA ASN A 90 15.13 32.33 -54.16
C ASN A 90 16.26 33.39 -54.23
N GLY A 91 17.19 33.24 -55.17
CA GLY A 91 18.29 34.17 -55.42
C GLY A 91 19.52 34.08 -54.49
N THR A 92 19.55 33.17 -53.51
CA THR A 92 20.74 32.94 -52.65
C THR A 92 21.21 31.49 -52.77
N PRO A 93 22.52 31.23 -52.96
CA PRO A 93 23.08 29.87 -52.99
C PRO A 93 22.81 29.10 -51.68
N ALA A 94 22.59 27.79 -51.79
CA ALA A 94 22.33 26.92 -50.64
C ALA A 94 23.44 26.99 -49.57
N ARG A 95 24.72 27.07 -49.98
CA ARG A 95 25.87 27.20 -49.05
C ARG A 95 25.79 28.49 -48.23
N ASP A 96 25.51 29.63 -48.86
CA ASP A 96 25.42 30.92 -48.17
C ASP A 96 24.20 30.99 -47.24
N ARG A 97 23.10 30.29 -47.56
CA ARG A 97 21.97 30.11 -46.65
C ARG A 97 22.30 29.20 -45.46
N PHE A 98 23.13 28.18 -45.68
CA PHE A 98 23.50 27.20 -44.65
C PHE A 98 24.53 27.75 -43.65
N ILE A 99 25.51 28.54 -44.09
CA ILE A 99 26.61 29.06 -43.25
C ILE A 99 26.13 29.74 -41.95
N PRO A 100 25.10 30.62 -41.96
CA PRO A 100 24.57 31.20 -40.73
C PRO A 100 24.07 30.19 -39.69
N ARG A 101 23.77 28.94 -40.09
CA ARG A 101 23.32 27.87 -39.19
C ARG A 101 24.46 27.25 -38.38
N LEU A 102 25.72 27.56 -38.71
CA LEU A 102 26.93 27.13 -37.98
C LEU A 102 27.20 27.97 -36.72
N LYS A 103 26.48 29.08 -36.52
CA LYS A 103 26.65 29.95 -35.35
C LYS A 103 26.48 29.16 -34.05
N GLY A 104 27.47 29.28 -33.17
CA GLY A 104 27.47 28.61 -31.86
C GLY A 104 28.03 27.18 -31.87
N VAL A 105 28.50 26.68 -33.01
CA VAL A 105 29.20 25.39 -33.12
C VAL A 105 30.69 25.58 -32.83
N THR A 106 31.28 24.64 -32.10
CA THR A 106 32.72 24.59 -31.82
C THR A 106 33.48 24.48 -33.15
N ASN A 107 34.43 25.38 -33.40
CA ASN A 107 35.15 25.51 -34.68
C ASN A 107 34.31 25.98 -35.89
N GLU A 108 33.27 26.79 -35.67
CA GLU A 108 32.46 27.45 -36.71
C GLU A 108 33.29 27.89 -37.94
N SER A 109 34.38 28.63 -37.71
CA SER A 109 35.23 29.15 -38.79
C SER A 109 35.93 28.04 -39.60
N LEU A 110 36.28 26.90 -39.01
CA LEU A 110 36.91 25.78 -39.72
C LEU A 110 35.88 25.03 -40.58
N ILE A 111 34.66 24.89 -40.09
CA ILE A 111 33.56 24.23 -40.83
C ILE A 111 33.14 25.12 -42.00
N GLU A 112 32.99 26.42 -41.78
CA GLU A 112 32.70 27.38 -42.86
C GLU A 112 33.76 27.32 -43.96
N ASN A 113 35.04 27.35 -43.58
CA ASN A 113 36.15 27.25 -44.53
C ASN A 113 36.13 25.92 -45.31
N ALA A 114 35.74 24.81 -44.67
CA ALA A 114 35.58 23.54 -45.37
C ALA A 114 34.46 23.62 -46.42
N ILE A 115 33.27 24.11 -46.04
CA ILE A 115 32.14 24.27 -46.97
C ILE A 115 32.51 25.15 -48.16
N ARG A 116 33.19 26.29 -47.94
CA ARG A 116 33.62 27.18 -49.02
C ARG A 116 34.63 26.54 -49.98
N LYS A 117 35.43 25.56 -49.54
CA LYS A 117 36.31 24.80 -50.46
C LYS A 117 35.54 23.99 -51.50
N LEU A 118 34.26 23.69 -51.28
CA LEU A 118 33.44 23.02 -52.29
C LEU A 118 33.17 23.91 -53.51
N ASP A 119 33.45 25.22 -53.46
CA ASP A 119 33.31 26.12 -54.61
C ASP A 119 34.26 25.74 -55.76
N SER A 120 35.33 24.97 -55.49
CA SER A 120 36.23 24.46 -56.53
C SER A 120 35.72 23.23 -57.26
N ILE A 121 34.56 22.66 -56.89
CA ILE A 121 34.02 21.43 -57.48
C ILE A 121 32.60 21.69 -57.96
N ASN A 122 32.39 21.62 -59.29
CA ASN A 122 31.06 21.64 -59.87
C ASN A 122 30.44 20.25 -59.72
N SER A 123 29.45 20.12 -58.83
CA SER A 123 28.84 18.84 -58.48
C SER A 123 27.36 18.85 -58.82
N ARG A 124 26.85 17.71 -59.28
CA ARG A 124 25.42 17.44 -59.47
C ARG A 124 25.00 16.33 -58.54
N VAL A 125 23.98 16.59 -57.72
CA VAL A 125 23.46 15.60 -56.77
C VAL A 125 22.15 14.99 -57.29
N VAL A 126 22.11 13.65 -57.29
CA VAL A 126 20.93 12.85 -57.65
C VAL A 126 20.42 12.16 -56.38
N PHE A 127 19.32 12.66 -55.83
CA PHE A 127 18.64 12.11 -54.66
C PHE A 127 17.65 11.00 -55.04
N LEU A 128 17.64 9.92 -54.25
CA LEU A 128 16.91 8.69 -54.54
C LEU A 128 16.34 8.10 -53.25
N ASP A 129 15.02 8.02 -53.11
CA ASP A 129 14.40 7.15 -52.09
C ASP A 129 14.22 5.75 -52.70
N VAL A 130 15.20 4.86 -52.50
CA VAL A 130 15.22 3.56 -53.18
C VAL A 130 14.06 2.67 -52.72
N ALA A 131 13.58 2.85 -51.49
CA ALA A 131 12.43 2.15 -50.95
C ALA A 131 11.10 2.56 -51.60
N LYS A 132 11.03 3.69 -52.32
CA LYS A 132 9.86 4.09 -53.12
C LYS A 132 10.00 3.89 -54.63
N GLN A 133 11.23 3.75 -55.14
CA GLN A 133 11.45 3.54 -56.58
C GLN A 133 11.00 2.15 -57.06
N ASN A 134 10.64 2.07 -58.35
CA ASN A 134 10.52 0.78 -59.03
C ASN A 134 11.93 0.27 -59.39
N THR A 135 12.28 -0.92 -58.91
CA THR A 135 13.57 -1.60 -59.14
C THR A 135 13.44 -2.88 -59.96
N ASP A 136 12.32 -3.12 -60.65
CA ASP A 136 12.08 -4.31 -61.48
C ASP A 136 13.17 -4.54 -62.55
N ARG A 137 13.81 -3.47 -63.01
CA ARG A 137 14.91 -3.47 -64.01
C ARG A 137 16.31 -3.41 -63.38
N GLY A 138 16.41 -3.65 -62.08
CA GLY A 138 17.66 -3.63 -61.31
C GLY A 138 18.14 -2.23 -60.90
N LEU A 139 19.01 -2.20 -59.89
CA LEU A 139 19.51 -0.97 -59.26
C LEU A 139 20.23 -0.04 -60.27
N ALA A 140 21.01 -0.61 -61.19
CA ALA A 140 21.78 0.15 -62.17
C ALA A 140 20.88 0.98 -63.10
N PHE A 141 19.78 0.41 -63.62
CA PHE A 141 18.84 1.16 -64.45
C PHE A 141 18.04 2.17 -63.63
N THR A 142 17.63 1.83 -62.39
CA THR A 142 16.94 2.78 -61.51
C THR A 142 17.80 4.02 -61.24
N LEU A 143 19.11 3.86 -61.08
CA LEU A 143 20.03 5.00 -60.93
C LEU A 143 20.13 5.83 -62.20
N PHE A 144 20.26 5.16 -63.34
CA PHE A 144 20.30 5.82 -64.64
C PHE A 144 19.01 6.60 -64.91
N ALA A 145 17.84 6.00 -64.68
CA ALA A 145 16.54 6.63 -64.84
C ALA A 145 16.36 7.88 -63.96
N ASN A 146 16.93 7.89 -62.76
CA ASN A 146 16.91 9.06 -61.89
C ASN A 146 17.92 10.14 -62.32
N LEU A 147 19.07 9.75 -62.88
CA LEU A 147 19.95 10.70 -63.56
C LEU A 147 19.23 11.34 -64.75
N LEU A 148 18.54 10.55 -65.58
CA LEU A 148 17.73 11.06 -66.70
C LEU A 148 16.72 12.11 -66.21
N LYS A 149 15.94 11.80 -65.16
CA LYS A 149 15.03 12.75 -64.51
C LYS A 149 15.75 14.02 -64.02
N ASN A 150 16.93 13.89 -63.42
CA ASN A 150 17.71 15.04 -62.94
C ASN A 150 18.20 15.94 -64.09
N LEU A 151 18.50 15.35 -65.26
CA LEU A 151 18.81 16.06 -66.50
C LEU A 151 17.57 16.64 -67.21
N GLY A 152 16.37 16.38 -66.67
CA GLY A 152 15.10 16.82 -67.22
C GLY A 152 14.51 15.89 -68.28
N PHE A 153 15.08 14.70 -68.50
CA PHE A 153 14.55 13.68 -69.40
C PHE A 153 13.49 12.79 -68.72
N ARG A 154 12.80 11.97 -69.52
CA ARG A 154 11.90 10.93 -69.02
C ARG A 154 12.69 9.78 -68.38
N ASP A 155 12.05 9.00 -67.51
CA ASP A 155 12.62 7.80 -66.86
C ASP A 155 12.38 6.50 -67.67
N ASP A 156 12.02 6.63 -68.94
CA ASP A 156 11.69 5.53 -69.82
C ASP A 156 12.62 5.49 -71.05
N ILE A 157 12.26 4.64 -72.01
CA ILE A 157 13.00 4.44 -73.25
C ILE A 157 13.24 5.73 -74.04
N PHE A 158 12.30 6.67 -74.00
CA PHE A 158 12.42 7.92 -74.73
C PHE A 158 13.43 8.85 -74.06
N GLY A 159 13.54 8.80 -72.72
CA GLY A 159 14.58 9.52 -72.00
C GLY A 159 15.99 8.99 -72.29
N TYR A 160 16.16 7.67 -72.46
CA TYR A 160 17.45 7.11 -72.90
C TYR A 160 17.79 7.58 -74.32
N MET A 161 16.84 7.58 -75.25
CA MET A 161 17.05 8.15 -76.59
C MET A 161 17.44 9.64 -76.54
N GLU A 162 16.80 10.44 -75.69
CA GLU A 162 17.18 11.85 -75.49
C GLU A 162 18.60 12.00 -74.94
N PHE A 163 19.01 11.12 -74.03
CA PHE A 163 20.35 11.12 -73.45
C PHE A 163 21.44 10.80 -74.48
N ASP A 164 21.22 9.82 -75.35
CA ASP A 164 22.18 9.52 -76.43
C ASP A 164 22.22 10.66 -77.46
N LEU A 165 21.08 11.28 -77.79
CA LEU A 165 21.05 12.49 -78.62
C LEU A 165 21.81 13.67 -77.98
N LEU A 166 21.80 13.79 -76.66
CA LEU A 166 22.58 14.79 -75.93
C LEU A 166 24.08 14.51 -76.06
N ILE A 167 24.52 13.26 -75.80
CA ILE A 167 25.92 12.85 -75.90
C ILE A 167 26.45 13.04 -77.33
N ASP A 168 25.62 12.74 -78.34
CA ASP A 168 25.95 12.90 -79.75
C ASP A 168 25.92 14.36 -80.24
N GLY A 169 25.52 15.31 -79.39
CA GLY A 169 25.42 16.74 -79.73
C GLY A 169 24.26 17.10 -80.67
N LYS A 170 23.29 16.19 -80.85
CA LYS A 170 22.12 16.37 -81.74
C LYS A 170 20.84 16.78 -81.00
N TYR A 171 20.88 16.90 -79.68
CA TYR A 171 19.70 17.21 -78.88
C TYR A 171 19.07 18.57 -79.21
N ASP A 172 19.87 19.59 -79.51
CA ASP A 172 19.34 20.91 -79.88
C ASP A 172 18.70 20.90 -81.28
N GLU A 173 19.27 20.13 -82.23
CA GLU A 173 18.66 19.89 -83.54
C GLU A 173 17.31 19.17 -83.39
N PHE A 174 17.26 18.14 -82.54
CA PHE A 174 16.04 17.40 -82.21
C PHE A 174 14.95 18.33 -81.63
N LYS A 175 15.28 19.17 -80.63
CA LYS A 175 14.34 20.13 -80.03
C LYS A 175 13.82 21.14 -81.06
N ALA A 176 14.71 21.68 -81.91
CA ALA A 176 14.34 22.61 -82.96
C ALA A 176 13.38 21.98 -83.98
N MET A 177 13.61 20.71 -84.35
CA MET A 177 12.75 19.98 -85.26
C MET A 177 11.39 19.63 -84.64
N ALA A 178 11.36 19.19 -83.37
CA ALA A 178 10.13 18.97 -82.62
C ALA A 178 9.26 20.25 -82.57
N LYS A 179 9.87 21.39 -82.25
CA LYS A 179 9.17 22.69 -82.23
C LYS A 179 8.62 23.09 -83.60
N LYS A 180 9.38 22.83 -84.67
CA LYS A 180 8.94 23.11 -86.05
C LYS A 180 7.74 22.25 -86.48
N LEU A 181 7.68 20.99 -86.05
CA LEU A 181 6.62 20.04 -86.44
C LEU A 181 5.32 20.22 -85.66
N GLU A 182 5.40 20.50 -84.35
CA GLU A 182 4.23 20.49 -83.45
C GLU A 182 3.88 21.88 -82.88
N GLY A 183 4.74 22.89 -83.08
CA GLY A 183 4.50 24.27 -82.65
C GLY A 183 4.65 24.53 -81.14
N GLN A 184 5.05 23.52 -80.37
CA GLN A 184 5.29 23.58 -78.92
C GLN A 184 6.73 23.21 -78.58
N GLU A 185 7.22 23.66 -77.42
CA GLU A 185 8.53 23.23 -76.93
C GLU A 185 8.53 21.73 -76.60
N TRP A 186 9.65 21.07 -76.86
CA TRP A 186 9.80 19.64 -76.58
C TRP A 186 9.55 19.29 -75.10
N ASP A 187 9.95 20.18 -74.19
CA ASP A 187 9.74 20.00 -72.74
C ASP A 187 8.26 19.97 -72.31
N GLU A 188 7.36 20.55 -73.11
CA GLU A 188 5.92 20.46 -72.88
C GLU A 188 5.33 19.19 -73.48
N LEU A 189 5.73 18.88 -74.72
CA LEU A 189 5.28 17.69 -75.45
C LEU A 189 5.66 16.40 -74.74
N LYS A 190 6.84 16.37 -74.09
CA LYS A 190 7.35 15.17 -73.44
C LYS A 190 6.59 14.76 -72.18
N LYS A 191 5.72 15.62 -71.65
CA LYS A 191 4.86 15.31 -70.49
C LYS A 191 3.73 14.34 -70.84
N SER A 192 3.34 14.25 -72.12
CA SER A 192 2.23 13.40 -72.58
C SER A 192 2.74 12.11 -73.23
N ASN A 193 2.43 10.96 -72.60
CA ASN A 193 2.83 9.64 -73.13
C ASN A 193 2.36 9.38 -74.56
N ARG A 194 1.20 9.93 -74.95
CA ARG A 194 0.65 9.80 -76.32
C ARG A 194 1.41 10.65 -77.33
N GLN A 195 1.82 11.86 -76.94
CA GLN A 195 2.52 12.78 -77.85
C GLN A 195 3.98 12.39 -78.01
N VAL A 196 4.68 12.04 -76.93
CA VAL A 196 6.10 11.62 -76.96
C VAL A 196 6.40 10.63 -78.08
N ALA A 197 5.67 9.51 -78.12
CA ALA A 197 5.94 8.45 -79.09
C ALA A 197 5.73 8.89 -80.54
N LYS A 198 4.68 9.70 -80.78
CA LYS A 198 4.34 10.23 -82.12
C LYS A 198 5.37 11.27 -82.57
N VAL A 199 5.71 12.22 -81.70
CA VAL A 199 6.62 13.32 -82.01
C VAL A 199 8.04 12.80 -82.19
N MET A 200 8.51 11.88 -81.32
CA MET A 200 9.78 11.18 -81.52
C MET A 200 9.83 10.51 -82.90
N SER A 201 8.82 9.70 -83.24
CA SER A 201 8.77 9.03 -84.55
C SER A 201 8.82 10.01 -85.72
N ASN A 202 8.06 11.12 -85.63
CA ASN A 202 8.03 12.15 -86.67
C ASN A 202 9.38 12.88 -86.81
N VAL A 203 10.04 13.21 -85.70
CA VAL A 203 11.33 13.88 -85.71
C VAL A 203 12.42 12.96 -86.27
N PHE A 204 12.50 11.71 -85.80
CA PHE A 204 13.44 10.72 -86.32
C PHE A 204 13.25 10.47 -87.83
N ALA A 205 12.00 10.44 -88.33
CA ALA A 205 11.73 10.35 -89.76
C ALA A 205 12.29 11.55 -90.55
N ASN A 206 12.19 12.77 -90.00
CA ASN A 206 12.77 13.97 -90.62
C ASN A 206 14.31 14.03 -90.47
N MET A 207 14.88 13.30 -89.51
CA MET A 207 16.33 13.11 -89.36
C MET A 207 16.87 11.98 -90.26
N GLY A 208 16.04 11.39 -91.11
CA GLY A 208 16.45 10.43 -92.15
C GLY A 208 16.26 8.96 -91.80
N TYR A 209 15.58 8.63 -90.70
CA TYR A 209 15.26 7.25 -90.32
C TYR A 209 13.98 6.78 -91.03
N SER A 210 13.96 5.56 -91.57
CA SER A 210 12.71 4.94 -92.02
C SER A 210 11.84 4.50 -90.83
N GLU A 211 10.56 4.20 -91.06
CA GLU A 211 9.70 3.63 -90.01
C GLU A 211 10.25 2.31 -89.44
N SER A 212 10.89 1.48 -90.28
CA SER A 212 11.58 0.27 -89.83
C SER A 212 12.81 0.60 -88.98
N ASP A 213 13.64 1.58 -89.40
CA ASP A 213 14.84 1.94 -88.65
C ASP A 213 14.50 2.50 -87.26
N TYR A 214 13.43 3.30 -87.15
CA TYR A 214 12.97 3.82 -85.86
C TYR A 214 12.43 2.70 -84.95
N LYS A 215 11.69 1.74 -85.52
CA LYS A 215 11.19 0.60 -84.76
C LYS A 215 12.32 -0.28 -84.25
N ASP A 216 13.28 -0.61 -85.11
CA ASP A 216 14.46 -1.40 -84.75
C ASP A 216 15.30 -0.66 -83.70
N THR A 217 15.48 0.66 -83.84
CA THR A 217 16.14 1.50 -82.84
C THR A 217 15.44 1.40 -81.48
N LYS A 218 14.11 1.51 -81.45
CA LYS A 218 13.32 1.37 -80.22
C LYS A 218 13.46 -0.03 -79.62
N ASP A 219 13.45 -1.08 -80.42
CA ASP A 219 13.61 -2.45 -79.92
C ASP A 219 15.03 -2.66 -79.32
N VAL A 220 16.06 -2.06 -79.90
CA VAL A 220 17.44 -2.07 -79.37
C VAL A 220 17.51 -1.38 -78.00
N TYR A 221 16.94 -0.17 -77.85
CA TYR A 221 16.92 0.50 -76.55
C TYR A 221 16.10 -0.28 -75.51
N SER A 222 14.98 -0.91 -75.90
CA SER A 222 14.19 -1.73 -74.98
C SER A 222 15.01 -2.91 -74.46
N ALA A 223 15.70 -3.63 -75.36
CA ALA A 223 16.58 -4.73 -74.98
C ALA A 223 17.78 -4.26 -74.13
N ALA A 224 18.32 -3.08 -74.41
CA ALA A 224 19.41 -2.49 -73.63
C ALA A 224 18.99 -2.16 -72.19
N ILE A 225 17.74 -1.71 -72.01
CA ILE A 225 17.14 -1.42 -70.71
C ILE A 225 16.86 -2.71 -69.92
N ASP A 226 16.35 -3.75 -70.57
CA ASP A 226 16.01 -5.01 -69.89
C ASP A 226 17.27 -5.77 -69.42
N ASP A 227 18.42 -5.58 -70.09
CA ASP A 227 19.74 -6.14 -69.71
C ASP A 227 20.71 -5.07 -69.16
N PHE A 228 20.21 -4.06 -68.46
CA PHE A 228 21.03 -2.92 -68.02
C PHE A 228 21.86 -3.24 -66.77
N SER A 229 23.13 -3.60 -66.97
CA SER A 229 24.07 -3.97 -65.91
C SER A 229 24.83 -2.77 -65.31
N ALA A 230 25.50 -2.98 -64.17
CA ALA A 230 26.39 -1.98 -63.57
C ALA A 230 27.54 -1.53 -64.51
N SER A 231 28.03 -2.43 -65.36
CA SER A 231 29.06 -2.11 -66.37
C SER A 231 28.52 -1.28 -67.54
N LYS A 232 27.27 -1.50 -67.96
CA LYS A 232 26.59 -0.61 -68.93
C LYS A 232 26.37 0.77 -68.31
N PHE A 233 25.89 0.83 -67.06
CA PHE A 233 25.73 2.09 -66.35
C PHE A 233 27.04 2.88 -66.27
N LYS A 234 28.15 2.20 -65.95
CA LYS A 234 29.49 2.80 -66.01
C LYS A 234 29.80 3.40 -67.38
N SER A 235 29.56 2.65 -68.44
CA SER A 235 29.86 3.08 -69.81
C SER A 235 29.07 4.34 -70.18
N GLU A 236 27.79 4.42 -69.81
CA GLU A 236 26.96 5.59 -70.05
C GLU A 236 27.41 6.82 -69.23
N LEU A 237 27.81 6.62 -67.98
CA LEU A 237 28.38 7.71 -67.17
C LEU A 237 29.73 8.20 -67.72
N GLU A 238 30.58 7.31 -68.24
CA GLU A 238 31.85 7.69 -68.88
C GLU A 238 31.60 8.53 -70.14
N LYS A 239 30.59 8.20 -70.95
CA LYS A 239 30.17 9.04 -72.08
C LYS A 239 29.71 10.42 -71.60
N TYR A 240 28.84 10.45 -70.59
CA TYR A 240 28.33 11.70 -70.02
C TYR A 240 29.45 12.59 -69.46
N LEU A 241 30.39 12.03 -68.69
CA LEU A 241 31.53 12.77 -68.12
C LEU A 241 32.57 13.16 -69.18
N THR A 242 32.58 12.48 -70.34
CA THR A 242 33.40 12.91 -71.49
C THR A 242 32.80 14.14 -72.15
N PHE A 243 31.46 14.22 -72.20
CA PHE A 243 30.71 15.39 -72.68
C PHE A 243 30.80 16.55 -71.67
N ASN A 244 30.51 16.31 -70.38
CA ASN A 244 30.59 17.28 -69.29
C ASN A 244 31.83 17.04 -68.41
N ARG A 245 33.00 17.50 -68.89
CA ARG A 245 34.29 17.20 -68.25
C ARG A 245 34.51 17.84 -66.89
N ASP A 246 33.82 18.92 -66.54
CA ASP A 246 34.05 19.64 -65.28
C ASP A 246 33.07 19.25 -64.17
N GLU A 247 32.15 18.31 -64.44
CA GLU A 247 31.09 17.92 -63.52
C GLU A 247 31.46 16.67 -62.69
N THR A 248 31.07 16.68 -61.42
CA THR A 248 31.16 15.55 -60.49
C THR A 248 29.75 15.08 -60.13
N LEU A 249 29.45 13.80 -60.29
CA LEU A 249 28.15 13.22 -60.00
C LEU A 249 28.13 12.63 -58.59
N VAL A 250 27.08 12.89 -57.83
CA VAL A 250 26.87 12.32 -56.49
C VAL A 250 25.50 11.67 -56.41
N PHE A 251 25.46 10.37 -56.19
CA PHE A 251 24.23 9.61 -55.98
C PHE A 251 23.95 9.43 -54.49
N VAL A 252 22.82 9.92 -54.01
CA VAL A 252 22.39 9.80 -52.60
C VAL A 252 21.23 8.82 -52.51
N PHE A 253 21.49 7.67 -51.91
CA PHE A 253 20.52 6.59 -51.69
C PHE A 253 19.94 6.73 -50.29
N ASP A 254 18.67 7.11 -50.18
CA ASP A 254 17.93 7.05 -48.93
C ASP A 254 17.23 5.71 -48.74
N GLU A 255 16.96 5.35 -47.48
CA GLU A 255 16.29 4.10 -47.07
C GLU A 255 17.00 2.84 -47.60
N ALA A 256 18.34 2.87 -47.77
CA ALA A 256 19.09 1.78 -48.39
C ALA A 256 18.92 0.44 -47.66
N SER A 257 18.89 0.45 -46.32
CA SER A 257 18.64 -0.74 -45.51
C SER A 257 17.21 -1.27 -45.61
N GLU A 258 16.20 -0.39 -45.70
CA GLU A 258 14.81 -0.82 -45.90
C GLU A 258 14.64 -1.44 -47.29
N ALA A 259 15.20 -0.82 -48.33
CA ALA A 259 15.15 -1.34 -49.69
C ALA A 259 15.83 -2.73 -49.82
N ILE A 260 16.94 -2.96 -49.11
CA ILE A 260 17.57 -4.29 -49.01
C ILE A 260 16.64 -5.28 -48.29
N SER A 261 16.03 -4.88 -47.18
CA SER A 261 15.07 -5.72 -46.43
C SER A 261 13.84 -6.10 -47.26
N GLN A 262 13.32 -5.16 -48.06
CA GLN A 262 12.23 -5.35 -49.01
C GLN A 262 12.64 -6.14 -50.27
N LYS A 263 13.92 -6.56 -50.38
CA LYS A 263 14.50 -7.27 -51.55
C LYS A 263 14.39 -6.49 -52.87
N LYS A 264 14.35 -5.15 -52.82
CA LYS A 264 14.35 -4.31 -54.02
C LYS A 264 15.67 -4.36 -54.78
N PHE A 265 16.76 -4.50 -54.04
CA PHE A 265 18.10 -4.83 -54.56
C PHE A 265 18.88 -5.58 -53.48
N THR A 266 19.97 -6.23 -53.86
CA THR A 266 20.84 -6.98 -52.94
C THR A 266 22.11 -6.21 -52.60
N LEU A 267 22.78 -6.58 -51.50
CA LEU A 267 24.12 -6.09 -51.17
C LEU A 267 25.13 -6.33 -52.31
N LEU A 268 24.95 -7.40 -53.11
CA LEU A 268 25.78 -7.70 -54.28
C LEU A 268 25.52 -6.72 -55.43
N ASP A 269 24.28 -6.27 -55.63
CA ASP A 269 23.96 -5.25 -56.63
C ASP A 269 24.59 -3.90 -56.25
N LEU A 270 24.54 -3.54 -54.96
CA LEU A 270 25.20 -2.35 -54.44
C LEU A 270 26.73 -2.45 -54.55
N GLU A 271 27.31 -3.64 -54.30
CA GLU A 271 28.73 -3.92 -54.54
C GLU A 271 29.08 -3.68 -56.01
N GLY A 272 28.35 -4.32 -56.93
CA GLY A 272 28.63 -4.24 -58.37
C GLY A 272 28.52 -2.82 -58.90
N VAL A 273 27.49 -2.07 -58.49
CA VAL A 273 27.34 -0.65 -58.84
C VAL A 273 28.48 0.17 -58.23
N SER A 274 28.74 0.05 -56.92
CA SER A 274 29.81 0.82 -56.27
C SER A 274 31.19 0.53 -56.85
N GLU A 275 31.48 -0.73 -57.22
CA GLU A 275 32.71 -1.12 -57.89
C GLU A 275 32.81 -0.46 -59.28
N SER A 276 31.72 -0.52 -60.04
CA SER A 276 31.65 0.05 -61.38
C SER A 276 31.84 1.58 -61.33
N LEU A 277 31.19 2.27 -60.39
CA LEU A 277 31.29 3.73 -60.23
C LEU A 277 32.64 4.18 -59.68
N SER A 278 33.22 3.51 -58.69
CA SER A 278 34.54 3.85 -58.12
C SER A 278 35.69 3.74 -59.13
N SER A 279 35.48 2.98 -60.21
CA SER A 279 36.45 2.89 -61.30
C SER A 279 36.41 4.09 -62.27
N ILE A 280 35.36 4.91 -62.21
CA ILE A 280 35.12 6.09 -63.07
C ILE A 280 35.71 7.34 -62.43
N SER A 281 37.04 7.41 -62.34
CA SER A 281 37.77 8.55 -61.75
C SER A 281 37.24 8.96 -60.35
N ASN A 282 37.72 10.08 -59.79
CA ASN A 282 37.21 10.65 -58.53
C ASN A 282 35.94 11.52 -58.73
N LYS A 283 35.27 11.39 -59.89
CA LYS A 283 34.14 12.24 -60.29
C LYS A 283 32.77 11.63 -60.03
N VAL A 284 32.68 10.40 -59.52
CA VAL A 284 31.39 9.78 -59.17
C VAL A 284 31.42 9.31 -57.71
N TRP A 285 30.50 9.86 -56.91
CA TRP A 285 30.34 9.54 -55.49
C TRP A 285 29.02 8.84 -55.21
N THR A 286 29.03 7.97 -54.20
CA THR A 286 27.86 7.25 -53.72
C THR A 286 27.69 7.50 -52.22
N ILE A 287 26.53 7.98 -51.80
CA ILE A 287 26.19 8.21 -50.39
C ILE A 287 24.99 7.33 -50.05
N ALA A 288 25.21 6.24 -49.33
CA ALA A 288 24.15 5.35 -48.87
C ALA A 288 23.73 5.71 -47.45
N ILE A 289 22.45 6.00 -47.27
CA ILE A 289 21.82 6.31 -45.98
C ILE A 289 21.08 5.06 -45.50
N ALA A 290 21.44 4.57 -44.31
CA ALA A 290 20.92 3.34 -43.74
C ALA A 290 20.67 3.47 -42.24
N GLN A 291 19.83 2.59 -41.68
CA GLN A 291 19.54 2.55 -40.25
C GLN A 291 20.69 1.90 -39.48
N GLU A 292 21.13 0.73 -39.92
CA GLU A 292 22.21 -0.01 -39.28
C GLU A 292 23.58 0.44 -39.78
N LYS A 293 24.61 0.24 -38.95
CA LYS A 293 26.00 0.40 -39.41
C LYS A 293 26.26 -0.64 -40.48
N LEU A 294 27.09 -0.29 -41.47
CA LEU A 294 27.41 -1.20 -42.57
C LEU A 294 27.89 -2.57 -42.05
N ASP A 295 28.73 -2.57 -41.01
CA ASP A 295 29.27 -3.79 -40.41
C ASP A 295 28.17 -4.68 -39.79
N ASP A 296 27.09 -4.09 -39.27
CA ASP A 296 25.95 -4.81 -38.66
C ASP A 296 25.01 -5.38 -39.73
N VAL A 297 24.69 -4.60 -40.77
CA VAL A 297 23.92 -5.06 -41.95
C VAL A 297 24.61 -6.27 -42.59
N ILE A 298 25.94 -6.20 -42.68
CA ILE A 298 26.81 -7.25 -43.21
C ILE A 298 26.73 -8.53 -42.36
N ASN A 299 26.72 -8.42 -41.03
CA ASN A 299 26.63 -9.57 -40.13
C ASN A 299 25.24 -10.24 -40.14
N ASN A 300 24.19 -9.44 -40.34
CA ASN A 300 22.80 -9.91 -40.36
C ASN A 300 22.40 -10.54 -41.71
N ALA A 301 23.07 -10.15 -42.80
CA ALA A 301 22.88 -10.77 -44.09
C ALA A 301 23.55 -12.18 -44.11
N ASN A 302 22.78 -13.23 -44.41
CA ASN A 302 23.27 -14.62 -44.59
C ASN A 302 24.18 -14.77 -45.84
N VAL A 303 25.23 -13.96 -45.96
CA VAL A 303 26.13 -13.84 -47.12
C VAL A 303 27.57 -14.16 -46.69
N ASN A 304 28.40 -14.63 -47.62
CA ASN A 304 29.77 -15.06 -47.36
C ASN A 304 30.67 -13.89 -46.90
N ARG A 305 31.36 -14.04 -45.76
CA ARG A 305 32.25 -13.02 -45.16
C ARG A 305 33.29 -12.41 -46.12
N SER A 306 33.76 -13.16 -47.12
CA SER A 306 34.75 -12.72 -48.11
C SER A 306 34.20 -11.75 -49.17
N GLN A 307 32.90 -11.77 -49.45
CA GLN A 307 32.23 -10.82 -50.35
C GLN A 307 31.95 -9.49 -49.61
N LEU A 308 31.67 -9.57 -48.32
CA LEU A 308 31.32 -8.42 -47.47
C LEU A 308 32.51 -7.50 -47.14
N THR A 309 33.74 -8.03 -47.20
CA THR A 309 34.97 -7.21 -47.02
C THR A 309 35.13 -6.19 -48.16
N LYS A 310 34.73 -6.55 -49.38
CA LYS A 310 34.84 -5.66 -50.56
C LYS A 310 33.90 -4.46 -50.47
N VAL A 311 32.64 -4.66 -50.07
CA VAL A 311 31.68 -3.56 -49.87
C VAL A 311 32.18 -2.59 -48.81
N THR A 312 32.74 -3.12 -47.71
CA THR A 312 33.30 -2.30 -46.62
C THR A 312 34.47 -1.44 -47.08
N ASP A 313 35.36 -1.99 -47.92
CA ASP A 313 36.50 -1.24 -48.47
C ASP A 313 36.08 -0.13 -49.44
N ARG A 314 34.90 -0.23 -50.07
CA ARG A 314 34.37 0.80 -50.98
C ARG A 314 33.65 1.93 -50.25
N PHE A 315 32.94 1.61 -49.17
CA PHE A 315 32.29 2.57 -48.27
C PHE A 315 33.19 2.93 -47.08
N LYS A 316 34.37 3.45 -47.39
CA LYS A 316 35.42 3.74 -46.40
C LYS A 316 35.04 4.89 -45.47
N THR A 317 34.28 5.86 -45.98
CA THR A 317 33.76 6.97 -45.18
C THR A 317 32.52 6.51 -44.44
N LYS A 318 32.64 6.25 -43.14
CA LYS A 318 31.51 5.86 -42.29
C LYS A 318 31.13 7.04 -41.40
N ILE A 319 29.94 7.61 -41.64
CA ILE A 319 29.35 8.64 -40.78
C ILE A 319 28.29 7.96 -39.93
N HIS A 320 28.47 7.97 -38.62
CA HIS A 320 27.47 7.46 -37.69
C HIS A 320 26.92 8.62 -36.87
N LEU A 321 25.65 8.94 -37.09
CA LEU A 321 24.97 9.97 -36.32
C LEU A 321 24.58 9.40 -34.95
N GLU A 322 25.40 9.71 -33.95
CA GLU A 322 25.11 9.43 -32.55
C GLU A 322 23.98 10.34 -32.05
N SER A 323 23.30 9.92 -30.98
CA SER A 323 22.34 10.76 -30.27
C SER A 323 23.08 11.95 -29.63
N THR A 324 23.08 13.11 -30.29
CA THR A 324 23.61 14.36 -29.73
C THR A 324 22.95 14.71 -28.39
N GLU A 325 23.70 15.28 -27.45
CA GLU A 325 23.18 15.75 -26.17
C GLU A 325 22.18 16.90 -26.39
N VAL A 326 20.90 16.56 -26.39
CA VAL A 326 19.76 17.46 -26.67
C VAL A 326 19.73 18.68 -25.77
N ASP A 327 20.08 18.48 -24.50
CA ASP A 327 20.11 19.52 -23.49
C ASP A 327 21.10 20.64 -23.85
N VAL A 328 22.29 20.31 -24.40
CA VAL A 328 23.27 21.31 -24.82
C VAL A 328 22.71 22.17 -25.96
N ILE A 329 22.03 21.55 -26.92
CA ILE A 329 21.41 22.25 -28.06
C ILE A 329 20.30 23.20 -27.59
N ILE A 330 19.44 22.74 -26.69
CA ILE A 330 18.38 23.57 -26.13
C ILE A 330 18.98 24.79 -25.42
N ARG A 331 19.99 24.58 -24.58
CA ARG A 331 20.66 25.67 -23.83
C ARG A 331 21.39 26.65 -24.75
N SER A 332 22.21 26.17 -25.66
CA SER A 332 23.10 27.01 -26.48
C SER A 332 22.39 27.70 -27.63
N ARG A 333 21.20 27.23 -28.05
CA ARG A 333 20.50 27.74 -29.23
C ARG A 333 19.08 28.23 -28.97
N LEU A 334 18.23 27.46 -28.27
CA LEU A 334 16.85 27.87 -28.00
C LEU A 334 16.76 28.87 -26.86
N LEU A 335 17.58 28.67 -25.82
CA LEU A 335 17.56 29.44 -24.60
C LEU A 335 18.72 30.44 -24.49
N GLN A 336 19.52 30.61 -25.54
CA GLN A 336 20.63 31.56 -25.49
C GLN A 336 20.10 33.00 -25.29
N LYS A 337 20.68 33.68 -24.30
CA LYS A 337 20.26 35.01 -23.87
C LYS A 337 21.17 36.10 -24.46
N THR A 338 20.61 37.30 -24.60
CA THR A 338 21.43 38.50 -24.80
C THR A 338 22.23 38.82 -23.53
N GLU A 339 23.41 39.44 -23.66
CA GLU A 339 24.26 39.76 -22.51
C GLU A 339 23.53 40.59 -21.44
N GLN A 340 22.70 41.54 -21.86
CA GLN A 340 21.91 42.37 -20.95
C GLN A 340 20.86 41.55 -20.20
N ALA A 341 20.16 40.63 -20.89
CA ALA A 341 19.17 39.78 -20.25
C ALA A 341 19.80 38.80 -19.26
N GLN A 342 20.97 38.24 -19.60
CA GLN A 342 21.68 37.31 -18.72
C GLN A 342 22.05 37.97 -17.39
N ARG A 343 22.53 39.23 -17.41
CA ARG A 343 22.81 40.00 -16.18
C ARG A 343 21.54 40.23 -15.35
N SER A 344 20.45 40.65 -16.00
CA SER A 344 19.16 40.89 -15.32
C SER A 344 18.56 39.64 -14.66
N LEU A 345 18.80 38.46 -15.23
CA LEU A 345 18.36 37.17 -14.67
C LEU A 345 19.20 36.76 -13.45
N ILE A 346 20.52 36.96 -13.51
CA ILE A 346 21.43 36.71 -12.38
C ILE A 346 21.09 37.64 -11.20
N GLU A 347 20.87 38.92 -11.45
CA GLU A 347 20.43 39.88 -10.41
C GLU A 347 19.07 39.49 -9.80
N TYR A 348 18.13 39.04 -10.63
CA TYR A 348 16.84 38.55 -10.14
C TYR A 348 16.98 37.29 -9.27
N TYR A 349 17.90 36.39 -9.62
CA TYR A 349 18.19 35.20 -8.82
C TYR A 349 18.71 35.59 -7.44
N HIS A 350 19.74 36.42 -7.34
CA HIS A 350 20.29 36.85 -6.05
C HIS A 350 19.27 37.57 -5.17
N LYS A 351 18.34 38.32 -5.76
CA LYS A 351 17.27 38.99 -5.01
C LYS A 351 16.20 38.02 -4.48
N ASN A 352 15.99 36.89 -5.16
CA ASN A 352 14.88 35.96 -4.89
C ASN A 352 15.34 34.51 -4.64
N GLU A 353 16.59 34.29 -4.25
CA GLU A 353 17.23 32.98 -4.14
C GLU A 353 16.38 31.99 -3.34
N GLY A 354 15.92 32.40 -2.15
CA GLY A 354 15.07 31.57 -1.30
C GLY A 354 13.73 31.18 -1.93
N LEU A 355 13.10 32.09 -2.68
CA LEU A 355 11.82 31.83 -3.36
C LEU A 355 12.00 30.89 -4.55
N ILE A 356 13.07 31.07 -5.34
CA ILE A 356 13.38 30.22 -6.50
C ILE A 356 13.74 28.81 -6.03
N ALA A 357 14.56 28.71 -4.98
CA ALA A 357 14.92 27.43 -4.37
C ALA A 357 13.69 26.67 -3.86
N ASP A 358 12.76 27.34 -3.16
CA ASP A 358 11.54 26.68 -2.68
C ASP A 358 10.60 26.29 -3.82
N ALA A 359 10.40 27.16 -4.81
CA ALA A 359 9.48 26.89 -5.93
C ALA A 359 9.94 25.76 -6.84
N THR A 360 11.26 25.58 -6.99
CA THR A 360 11.85 24.51 -7.80
C THR A 360 12.05 23.21 -7.02
N ASN A 361 12.00 23.25 -5.68
CA ASN A 361 12.13 22.06 -4.84
C ASN A 361 10.82 21.26 -4.80
N LEU A 362 10.69 20.31 -5.72
CA LEU A 362 9.57 19.38 -5.81
C LEU A 362 9.85 18.11 -5.01
N LYS A 363 8.78 17.44 -4.56
CA LYS A 363 8.87 16.06 -4.06
C LYS A 363 8.99 15.11 -5.25
N SER A 364 10.22 14.76 -5.62
CA SER A 364 10.56 14.01 -6.83
C SER A 364 11.60 12.92 -6.58
N SER A 365 11.77 12.03 -7.55
CA SER A 365 12.77 10.95 -7.53
C SER A 365 14.22 11.44 -7.71
N PHE A 366 14.41 12.68 -8.18
CA PHE A 366 15.71 13.32 -8.34
C PHE A 366 15.71 14.77 -7.81
N PRO A 367 16.88 15.39 -7.58
CA PRO A 367 16.99 16.77 -7.11
C PRO A 367 16.47 17.79 -8.14
N THR A 368 15.48 18.58 -7.77
CA THR A 368 14.82 19.57 -8.65
C THR A 368 15.16 21.02 -8.31
N LYS A 369 15.74 21.23 -7.12
CA LYS A 369 16.10 22.54 -6.57
C LYS A 369 17.18 23.23 -7.42
N THR A 370 16.94 24.49 -7.76
CA THR A 370 17.91 25.35 -8.47
C THR A 370 18.80 26.12 -7.48
N GLU A 371 20.10 25.81 -7.45
CA GLU A 371 21.08 26.37 -6.49
C GLU A 371 22.13 27.31 -7.12
N SER A 372 22.13 27.40 -8.45
CA SER A 372 23.12 28.16 -9.23
C SER A 372 22.44 29.29 -10.00
N ALA A 373 22.99 30.50 -9.89
CA ALA A 373 22.49 31.67 -10.60
C ALA A 373 22.74 31.54 -12.12
N GLU A 374 23.87 30.94 -12.49
CA GLU A 374 24.23 30.63 -13.87
C GLU A 374 23.25 29.63 -14.47
N ASP A 375 22.96 28.53 -13.77
CA ASP A 375 22.03 27.51 -14.28
C ASP A 375 20.61 28.08 -14.39
N PHE A 376 20.18 28.89 -13.41
CA PHE A 376 18.91 29.60 -13.49
C PHE A 376 18.81 30.47 -14.75
N ALA A 377 19.84 31.27 -15.05
CA ALA A 377 19.85 32.14 -16.21
C ALA A 377 19.89 31.36 -17.54
N ILE A 378 20.60 30.23 -17.57
CA ILE A 378 20.71 29.33 -18.73
C ILE A 378 19.37 28.71 -19.10
N TYR A 379 18.62 28.19 -18.11
CA TYR A 379 17.39 27.45 -18.35
C TYR A 379 16.13 28.33 -18.47
N TYR A 380 16.19 29.59 -18.03
CA TYR A 380 15.06 30.53 -18.12
C TYR A 380 14.48 30.63 -19.55
N PRO A 381 13.15 30.66 -19.76
CA PRO A 381 12.06 30.74 -18.79
C PRO A 381 11.60 29.40 -18.19
N PHE A 382 12.31 28.30 -18.48
CA PHE A 382 12.08 26.99 -17.89
C PHE A 382 12.90 26.83 -16.61
N HIS A 383 12.53 25.81 -15.83
CA HIS A 383 13.39 25.27 -14.78
C HIS A 383 14.14 24.04 -15.28
N GLN A 384 15.37 23.83 -14.81
CA GLN A 384 16.21 22.71 -15.24
C GLN A 384 15.48 21.36 -15.15
N TYR A 385 14.74 21.12 -14.06
CA TYR A 385 14.02 19.87 -13.87
C TYR A 385 12.93 19.61 -14.94
N GLN A 386 12.40 20.65 -15.57
CA GLN A 386 11.33 20.51 -16.56
C GLN A 386 11.81 19.78 -17.81
N PHE A 387 13.11 19.79 -18.10
CA PHE A 387 13.68 19.02 -19.22
C PHE A 387 13.67 17.52 -18.95
N GLU A 388 13.95 17.09 -17.71
CA GLU A 388 13.85 15.67 -17.35
C GLU A 388 12.37 15.24 -17.26
N VAL A 389 11.47 16.09 -16.74
CA VAL A 389 10.02 15.82 -16.76
C VAL A 389 9.51 15.66 -18.20
N LEU A 390 9.87 16.58 -19.10
CA LEU A 390 9.48 16.53 -20.51
C LEU A 390 10.04 15.28 -21.20
N LYS A 391 11.31 14.95 -20.94
CA LYS A 391 11.97 13.76 -21.47
C LYS A 391 11.20 12.49 -21.09
N GLN A 392 10.90 12.30 -19.80
CA GLN A 392 10.18 11.12 -19.33
C GLN A 392 8.74 11.08 -19.85
N PHE A 393 8.04 12.22 -19.88
CA PHE A 393 6.70 12.33 -20.45
C PHE A 393 6.63 11.92 -21.92
N LEU A 394 7.60 12.34 -22.74
CA LEU A 394 7.66 11.95 -24.16
C LEU A 394 8.00 10.46 -24.36
N PHE A 395 8.72 9.85 -23.41
CA PHE A 395 9.01 8.41 -23.42
C PHE A 395 7.78 7.57 -23.07
N SER A 396 7.01 7.98 -22.05
CA SER A 396 5.81 7.26 -21.64
C SER A 396 4.67 7.38 -22.67
N SER A 397 4.53 8.53 -23.33
CA SER A 397 3.49 8.74 -24.34
C SER A 397 3.71 7.98 -25.66
N ASN A 398 4.97 7.68 -26.02
CA ASN A 398 5.34 7.06 -27.30
C ASN A 398 6.02 5.69 -27.07
N ALA A 399 5.26 4.72 -26.57
CA ALA A 399 5.73 3.43 -26.07
C ALA A 399 6.44 2.47 -27.05
N LEU A 400 6.95 2.89 -28.23
CA LEU A 400 7.55 1.98 -29.22
C LEU A 400 8.87 2.40 -29.91
N VAL A 401 9.49 3.56 -29.68
CA VAL A 401 10.79 3.87 -30.33
C VAL A 401 11.74 4.63 -29.40
N ALA A 402 12.70 3.88 -28.84
CA ALA A 402 13.62 4.33 -27.80
C ALA A 402 14.62 5.41 -28.28
N THR A 403 14.77 6.43 -27.46
CA THR A 403 15.83 7.47 -27.38
C THR A 403 15.81 8.67 -28.35
N GLN A 404 15.64 8.51 -29.67
CA GLN A 404 15.86 9.64 -30.60
C GLN A 404 14.61 10.44 -31.01
N ILE A 405 13.41 9.83 -30.97
CA ILE A 405 12.15 10.59 -31.13
C ILE A 405 11.95 11.56 -29.96
N ALA A 406 12.35 11.15 -28.75
CA ALA A 406 12.33 12.01 -27.57
C ALA A 406 13.27 13.22 -27.69
N ALA A 407 14.44 13.05 -28.32
CA ALA A 407 15.39 14.13 -28.55
C ALA A 407 14.82 15.24 -29.43
N ARG A 408 14.26 14.87 -30.58
CA ARG A 408 13.62 15.80 -31.51
C ARG A 408 12.33 16.38 -30.91
N GLY A 409 11.55 15.54 -30.23
CA GLY A 409 10.35 15.96 -29.50
C GLY A 409 10.64 17.02 -28.43
N MET A 410 11.70 16.84 -27.64
CA MET A 410 12.12 17.83 -26.63
C MET A 410 12.44 19.19 -27.25
N ILE A 411 13.19 19.23 -28.36
CA ILE A 411 13.54 20.47 -29.06
C ILE A 411 12.29 21.14 -29.61
N ILE A 412 11.43 20.40 -30.32
CA ILE A 412 10.20 20.92 -30.92
C ILE A 412 9.25 21.44 -29.84
N THR A 413 9.00 20.66 -28.79
CA THR A 413 8.13 21.08 -27.69
C THR A 413 8.69 22.30 -26.98
N THR A 414 9.99 22.35 -26.70
CA THR A 414 10.61 23.53 -26.07
C THR A 414 10.45 24.77 -26.94
N PHE A 415 10.69 24.64 -28.25
CA PHE A 415 10.50 25.72 -29.22
C PHE A 415 9.03 26.17 -29.30
N ASP A 416 8.10 25.24 -29.39
CA ASP A 416 6.67 25.52 -29.47
C ASP A 416 6.13 26.19 -28.20
N VAL A 417 6.58 25.76 -27.03
CA VAL A 417 6.25 26.43 -25.76
C VAL A 417 6.79 27.87 -25.76
N LEU A 418 8.05 28.08 -26.18
CA LEU A 418 8.62 29.42 -26.29
C LEU A 418 7.81 30.30 -27.25
N ARG A 419 7.47 29.78 -28.43
CA ARG A 419 6.81 30.52 -29.51
C ARG A 419 5.34 30.78 -29.26
N LYS A 420 4.57 29.76 -28.85
CA LYS A 420 3.11 29.81 -28.73
C LYS A 420 2.63 30.23 -27.34
N GLN A 421 3.37 29.91 -26.28
CA GLN A 421 2.92 30.10 -24.89
C GLN A 421 3.67 31.25 -24.17
N MET A 422 4.97 31.42 -24.44
CA MET A 422 5.84 32.32 -23.66
C MET A 422 6.27 33.60 -24.40
N ARG A 423 6.20 33.65 -25.74
CA ARG A 423 6.75 34.74 -26.58
C ARG A 423 6.39 36.15 -26.13
N GLU A 424 5.11 36.38 -25.81
CA GLU A 424 4.57 37.69 -25.43
C GLU A 424 4.51 37.91 -23.91
N LYS A 425 4.98 36.94 -23.11
CA LYS A 425 4.98 37.06 -21.65
C LYS A 425 6.05 38.05 -21.18
N GLU A 426 5.77 38.70 -20.06
CA GLU A 426 6.69 39.62 -19.40
C GLU A 426 7.90 38.89 -18.82
N LEU A 427 9.04 39.58 -18.78
CA LEU A 427 10.25 39.11 -18.09
C LEU A 427 9.92 38.69 -16.64
N TYR A 428 10.53 37.59 -16.19
CA TYR A 428 10.27 36.88 -14.92
C TYR A 428 8.99 36.05 -14.86
N SER A 429 8.27 35.90 -15.98
CA SER A 429 7.28 34.82 -16.13
C SER A 429 8.00 33.48 -16.39
N PHE A 430 7.52 32.42 -15.77
CA PHE A 430 8.03 31.05 -15.89
C PHE A 430 7.08 30.16 -16.67
N THR A 431 7.64 29.13 -17.32
CA THR A 431 6.85 28.16 -18.08
C THR A 431 6.05 27.26 -17.12
N PRO A 432 4.71 27.27 -17.19
CA PRO A 432 3.89 26.36 -16.41
C PRO A 432 3.80 24.97 -17.07
N GLY A 433 3.62 23.92 -16.27
CA GLY A 433 3.54 22.53 -16.71
C GLY A 433 2.43 22.26 -17.74
N PHE A 434 1.29 22.94 -17.65
CA PHE A 434 0.23 22.79 -18.66
C PHE A 434 0.65 23.25 -20.06
N ALA A 435 1.56 24.24 -20.16
CA ALA A 435 2.07 24.71 -21.44
C ALA A 435 2.96 23.64 -22.07
N ILE A 436 3.83 23.03 -21.27
CA ILE A 436 4.68 21.90 -21.69
C ILE A 436 3.79 20.74 -22.16
N CYS A 437 2.80 20.34 -21.36
CA CYS A 437 1.89 19.26 -21.73
C CYS A 437 1.15 19.51 -23.06
N THR A 438 0.67 20.75 -23.27
CA THR A 438 -0.13 21.12 -24.46
C THR A 438 0.68 20.99 -25.75
N GLU A 439 1.95 21.42 -25.73
CA GLU A 439 2.82 21.35 -26.91
C GLU A 439 3.56 20.00 -27.02
N ALA A 440 3.73 19.25 -25.93
CA ALA A 440 4.31 17.91 -25.93
C ALA A 440 3.37 16.87 -26.54
N GLN A 441 2.07 16.98 -26.26
CA GLN A 441 1.05 16.04 -26.71
C GLN A 441 -0.09 16.80 -27.39
N THR A 442 0.12 17.16 -28.66
CA THR A 442 -0.84 17.94 -29.45
C THR A 442 -2.12 17.17 -29.81
N ALA A 443 -2.07 15.83 -29.77
CA ALA A 443 -3.22 14.95 -30.03
C ALA A 443 -3.41 13.94 -28.87
N PRO A 444 -3.93 14.37 -27.70
CA PRO A 444 -4.19 13.48 -26.58
C PRO A 444 -5.37 12.53 -26.88
N PRO A 445 -5.44 11.36 -26.21
CA PRO A 445 -6.56 10.43 -26.37
C PRO A 445 -7.91 11.07 -26.05
N ILE A 446 -8.96 10.69 -26.80
CA ILE A 446 -10.31 11.26 -26.67
C ILE A 446 -10.85 11.17 -25.25
N GLY A 447 -10.61 10.04 -24.55
CA GLY A 447 -11.03 9.87 -23.15
C GLY A 447 -10.44 10.92 -22.22
N LEU A 448 -9.17 11.30 -22.43
CA LEU A 448 -8.47 12.32 -21.64
C LEU A 448 -8.98 13.74 -21.97
N VAL A 449 -9.25 14.03 -23.25
CA VAL A 449 -9.89 15.30 -23.67
C VAL A 449 -11.24 15.48 -22.99
N ASN A 450 -12.06 14.43 -22.91
CA ASN A 450 -13.33 14.47 -22.20
C ASN A 450 -13.15 14.79 -20.71
N LYS A 451 -12.10 14.26 -20.05
CA LYS A 451 -11.77 14.60 -18.65
C LYS A 451 -11.45 16.10 -18.52
N TYR A 452 -10.66 16.65 -19.43
CA TYR A 452 -10.29 18.06 -19.46
C TYR A 452 -11.52 18.97 -19.56
N ASP A 453 -12.44 18.67 -20.49
CA ASP A 453 -13.68 19.41 -20.64
C ASP A 453 -14.59 19.31 -19.42
N THR A 454 -14.67 18.12 -18.82
CA THR A 454 -15.49 17.89 -17.62
C THR A 454 -14.98 18.70 -16.43
N ALA A 455 -13.67 18.68 -16.16
CA ALA A 455 -13.09 19.49 -15.09
C ALA A 455 -13.28 20.99 -15.32
N ARG A 456 -13.13 21.46 -16.57
CA ARG A 456 -13.36 22.85 -16.94
C ARG A 456 -14.80 23.28 -16.64
N LYS A 457 -15.79 22.44 -16.95
CA LYS A 457 -17.21 22.72 -16.65
C LYS A 457 -17.47 22.80 -15.16
N ILE A 458 -17.03 21.79 -14.40
CA ILE A 458 -17.26 21.69 -12.94
C ILE A 458 -16.71 22.93 -12.21
N LEU A 459 -15.46 23.30 -12.49
CA LEU A 459 -14.83 24.44 -11.79
C LEU A 459 -15.42 25.79 -12.21
N LYS A 460 -15.86 25.91 -13.48
CA LYS A 460 -16.51 27.13 -13.97
C LYS A 460 -17.89 27.33 -13.35
N GLU A 461 -18.68 26.27 -13.20
CA GLU A 461 -20.02 26.32 -12.57
C GLU A 461 -19.95 26.68 -11.08
N LYS A 462 -18.87 26.30 -10.40
CA LYS A 462 -18.63 26.61 -8.98
C LYS A 462 -17.99 27.99 -8.75
N GLY A 463 -17.71 28.76 -9.81
CA GLY A 463 -17.12 30.10 -9.72
C GLY A 463 -15.63 30.13 -9.38
N GLY A 464 -14.90 29.04 -9.65
CA GLY A 464 -13.47 28.95 -9.36
C GLY A 464 -12.61 29.80 -10.31
N ASN A 465 -11.57 30.45 -9.76
CA ASN A 465 -10.59 31.23 -10.53
C ASN A 465 -9.55 30.38 -11.28
N ILE A 466 -9.57 29.06 -11.11
CA ILE A 466 -8.61 28.11 -11.68
C ILE A 466 -9.22 27.43 -12.91
N ASP A 467 -8.45 27.39 -14.00
CA ASP A 467 -8.82 26.68 -15.22
C ASP A 467 -8.61 25.18 -15.05
N GLY A 468 -9.71 24.42 -15.04
CA GLY A 468 -9.70 22.97 -14.84
C GLY A 468 -8.98 22.17 -15.92
N GLU A 469 -8.99 22.65 -17.17
CA GLU A 469 -8.26 22.00 -18.26
C GLU A 469 -6.75 22.14 -18.02
N LYS A 470 -6.28 23.35 -17.68
CA LYS A 470 -4.87 23.59 -17.38
C LYS A 470 -4.41 22.84 -16.13
N LEU A 471 -5.27 22.74 -15.11
CA LEU A 471 -4.95 22.01 -13.89
C LEU A 471 -4.73 20.52 -14.20
N LEU A 472 -5.64 19.90 -14.94
CA LEU A 472 -5.51 18.50 -15.33
C LEU A 472 -4.32 18.27 -16.27
N LYS A 473 -4.03 19.15 -17.24
CA LYS A 473 -2.83 19.04 -18.08
C LYS A 473 -1.53 19.10 -17.27
N THR A 474 -1.49 19.93 -16.23
CA THR A 474 -0.34 19.98 -15.31
C THR A 474 -0.19 18.66 -14.55
N MET A 475 -1.31 18.10 -14.07
CA MET A 475 -1.30 16.80 -13.40
C MET A 475 -0.91 15.66 -14.34
N HIS A 476 -1.42 15.69 -15.59
CA HIS A 476 -1.12 14.71 -16.63
C HIS A 476 0.37 14.64 -16.92
N LEU A 477 1.01 15.81 -17.09
CA LEU A 477 2.46 15.89 -17.26
C LEU A 477 3.22 15.23 -16.09
N LEU A 478 2.84 15.54 -14.85
CA LEU A 478 3.51 15.02 -13.67
C LEU A 478 3.29 13.51 -13.50
N ALA A 479 2.05 13.05 -13.68
CA ALA A 479 1.67 11.64 -13.53
C ALA A 479 2.40 10.75 -14.55
N ASP A 480 2.33 11.08 -15.84
CA ASP A 480 2.91 10.26 -16.90
C ASP A 480 4.44 10.37 -16.98
N SER A 481 5.03 11.43 -16.40
CA SER A 481 6.49 11.51 -16.28
C SER A 481 7.06 10.60 -15.20
N GLU A 482 6.26 10.19 -14.21
CA GLU A 482 6.68 9.43 -13.00
C GLU A 482 7.88 10.04 -12.23
N VAL A 483 8.22 11.30 -12.50
CA VAL A 483 9.37 12.00 -11.92
C VAL A 483 9.02 12.65 -10.58
N ALA A 484 7.83 13.22 -10.48
CA ALA A 484 7.39 14.00 -9.34
C ALA A 484 5.98 13.60 -8.92
N ASP A 485 5.76 13.52 -7.60
CA ASP A 485 4.47 13.11 -7.07
C ASP A 485 3.39 14.17 -7.36
N THR A 486 2.19 13.74 -7.70
CA THR A 486 1.03 14.62 -7.94
C THR A 486 0.40 15.12 -6.63
N THR A 487 1.20 15.70 -5.76
CA THR A 487 0.75 16.34 -4.51
C THR A 487 0.24 17.76 -4.78
N VAL A 488 -0.61 18.31 -3.90
CA VAL A 488 -1.09 19.71 -3.99
C VAL A 488 0.08 20.69 -4.16
N GLU A 489 1.18 20.44 -3.46
CA GLU A 489 2.38 21.27 -3.51
C GLU A 489 3.06 21.26 -4.89
N ASN A 490 3.36 20.07 -5.42
CA ASN A 490 4.01 19.93 -6.72
C ASN A 490 3.12 20.41 -7.88
N ILE A 491 1.81 20.13 -7.79
CA ILE A 491 0.83 20.61 -8.77
C ILE A 491 0.79 22.15 -8.75
N THR A 492 0.76 22.77 -7.57
CA THR A 492 0.77 24.24 -7.45
C THR A 492 2.05 24.83 -8.02
N LYS A 493 3.23 24.32 -7.61
CA LYS A 493 4.54 24.79 -8.10
C LYS A 493 4.67 24.66 -9.62
N SER A 494 4.10 23.60 -10.21
CA SER A 494 4.12 23.38 -11.65
C SER A 494 3.04 24.16 -12.41
N TYR A 495 1.96 24.61 -11.77
CA TYR A 495 0.84 25.31 -12.41
C TYR A 495 1.10 26.82 -12.56
N ILE A 496 1.81 27.42 -11.60
CA ILE A 496 2.04 28.87 -11.56
C ILE A 496 3.08 29.30 -12.59
N SER A 497 2.88 30.50 -13.15
CA SER A 497 3.88 31.19 -13.99
C SER A 497 4.62 32.30 -13.25
N ASP A 498 4.13 32.69 -12.07
CA ASP A 498 4.77 33.62 -11.15
C ASP A 498 5.02 32.92 -9.81
N ILE A 499 6.29 32.75 -9.47
CA ILE A 499 6.74 32.07 -8.25
C ILE A 499 6.23 32.76 -6.97
N THR A 500 6.00 34.08 -7.00
CA THR A 500 5.53 34.83 -5.84
C THR A 500 4.07 34.53 -5.47
N SER A 501 3.30 33.96 -6.41
CA SER A 501 1.87 33.66 -6.23
C SER A 501 1.56 32.37 -5.48
N TYR A 502 2.58 31.54 -5.15
CA TYR A 502 2.40 30.19 -4.58
C TYR A 502 1.44 30.15 -3.38
N TYR A 503 1.68 30.99 -2.37
CA TYR A 503 0.88 30.98 -1.13
C TYR A 503 -0.58 31.44 -1.34
N LEU A 504 -0.82 32.26 -2.37
CA LEU A 504 -2.18 32.70 -2.74
C LEU A 504 -2.92 31.64 -3.54
N VAL A 505 -2.23 30.93 -4.44
CA VAL A 505 -2.83 29.96 -5.37
C VAL A 505 -3.01 28.58 -4.74
N LYS A 506 -2.12 28.15 -3.83
CA LYS A 506 -2.17 26.84 -3.16
C LYS A 506 -3.54 26.48 -2.53
N PRO A 507 -4.18 27.34 -1.71
CA PRO A 507 -5.49 27.01 -1.12
C PRO A 507 -6.58 26.86 -2.18
N VAL A 508 -6.55 27.68 -3.23
CA VAL A 508 -7.53 27.63 -4.33
C VAL A 508 -7.36 26.36 -5.16
N ILE A 509 -6.12 25.94 -5.42
CA ILE A 509 -5.84 24.65 -6.08
C ILE A 509 -6.33 23.49 -5.22
N LYS A 510 -6.10 23.53 -3.90
CA LYS A 510 -6.58 22.47 -3.00
C LYS A 510 -8.11 22.33 -3.08
N GLU A 511 -8.84 23.43 -3.01
CA GLU A 511 -10.30 23.44 -3.14
C GLU A 511 -10.75 22.91 -4.50
N ALA A 512 -10.10 23.32 -5.59
CA ALA A 512 -10.39 22.82 -6.93
C ALA A 512 -10.15 21.30 -7.06
N LEU A 513 -9.06 20.79 -6.49
CA LEU A 513 -8.75 19.36 -6.48
C LEU A 513 -9.78 18.57 -5.65
N ASP A 514 -10.18 19.08 -4.48
CA ASP A 514 -11.19 18.44 -3.63
C ASP A 514 -12.56 18.38 -4.34
N LEU A 515 -12.94 19.43 -5.07
CA LEU A 515 -14.15 19.44 -5.92
C LEU A 515 -14.08 18.39 -7.04
N LEU A 516 -12.92 18.22 -7.68
CA LEU A 516 -12.74 17.24 -8.75
C LEU A 516 -12.69 15.79 -8.22
N VAL A 517 -12.24 15.58 -6.98
CA VAL A 517 -12.33 14.29 -6.28
C VAL A 517 -13.77 13.95 -5.90
N ASP A 518 -14.53 14.93 -5.40
CA ASP A 518 -15.96 14.75 -5.12
C ASP A 518 -16.74 14.45 -6.42
N ALA A 519 -16.36 15.09 -7.53
CA ALA A 519 -16.92 14.85 -8.86
C ALA A 519 -16.37 13.60 -9.59
N LYS A 520 -15.49 12.82 -8.95
CA LYS A 520 -14.92 11.55 -9.49
C LYS A 520 -14.09 11.70 -10.78
N VAL A 521 -13.64 12.91 -11.09
CA VAL A 521 -12.64 13.15 -12.14
C VAL A 521 -11.25 12.79 -11.65
N LEU A 522 -11.02 12.94 -10.35
CA LEU A 522 -9.76 12.61 -9.68
C LEU A 522 -9.96 11.55 -8.59
N LEU A 523 -8.91 10.77 -8.36
CA LEU A 523 -8.73 9.91 -7.19
C LEU A 523 -7.60 10.45 -6.34
N LEU A 524 -7.76 10.36 -5.01
CA LEU A 524 -6.71 10.71 -4.05
C LEU A 524 -6.29 9.43 -3.32
N THR A 525 -5.02 9.05 -3.50
CA THR A 525 -4.43 7.86 -2.87
C THR A 525 -3.05 8.24 -2.34
N ASN A 526 -2.73 7.96 -1.08
CA ASN A 526 -1.44 8.31 -0.46
C ASN A 526 -1.04 9.80 -0.63
N ASN A 527 -1.99 10.74 -0.52
CA ASN A 527 -1.81 12.18 -0.79
C ASN A 527 -1.38 12.54 -2.23
N LYS A 528 -1.54 11.63 -3.20
CA LYS A 528 -1.28 11.85 -4.62
C LYS A 528 -2.60 11.85 -5.38
N TYR A 529 -2.79 12.86 -6.24
CA TYR A 529 -3.97 12.96 -7.07
C TYR A 529 -3.74 12.28 -8.42
N LYS A 530 -4.64 11.39 -8.82
CA LYS A 530 -4.59 10.64 -10.08
C LYS A 530 -5.82 10.96 -10.92
N ILE A 531 -5.63 11.14 -12.22
CA ILE A 531 -6.75 11.30 -13.17
C ILE A 531 -7.39 9.92 -13.34
N THR A 532 -8.72 9.82 -13.18
CA THR A 532 -9.39 8.53 -13.29
C THR A 532 -9.26 7.93 -14.68
N SER A 533 -9.19 6.61 -14.81
CA SER A 533 -9.42 5.94 -16.11
C SER A 533 -10.92 5.87 -16.42
N ASP A 534 -11.28 5.58 -17.68
CA ASP A 534 -12.70 5.44 -18.04
C ASP A 534 -13.36 4.23 -17.36
N LEU A 535 -12.57 3.20 -17.05
CA LEU A 535 -13.02 2.03 -16.30
C LEU A 535 -13.19 2.37 -14.82
N GLU A 536 -12.22 3.08 -14.22
CA GLU A 536 -12.32 3.60 -12.84
C GLU A 536 -13.53 4.53 -12.69
N GLY A 537 -13.76 5.43 -13.65
CA GLY A 537 -14.91 6.33 -13.66
C GLY A 537 -16.25 5.59 -13.61
N LYS A 538 -16.42 4.54 -14.42
CA LYS A 538 -17.63 3.69 -14.40
C LYS A 538 -17.83 3.00 -13.04
N MET A 539 -16.76 2.47 -12.45
CA MET A 539 -16.84 1.82 -11.14
C MET A 539 -17.16 2.83 -10.03
N LEU A 540 -16.67 4.07 -10.13
CA LEU A 540 -17.00 5.14 -9.18
C LEU A 540 -18.44 5.64 -9.33
N GLU A 541 -19.00 5.65 -10.55
CA GLU A 541 -20.42 5.91 -10.78
C GLU A 541 -21.29 4.79 -10.21
N GLU A 542 -20.95 3.54 -10.47
CA GLU A 542 -21.63 2.38 -9.89
C GLU A 542 -21.58 2.40 -8.34
N MET A 543 -20.45 2.81 -7.78
CA MET A 543 -20.30 2.99 -6.34
C MET A 543 -21.20 4.10 -5.77
N LYS A 544 -21.57 5.11 -6.59
CA LYS A 544 -22.48 6.19 -6.19
C LYS A 544 -23.93 5.72 -6.11
N ASP A 545 -24.32 4.77 -6.95
CA ASP A 545 -25.66 4.16 -6.94
C ASP A 545 -25.91 3.31 -5.69
N PHE A 546 -24.84 2.90 -4.99
CA PHE A 546 -24.95 2.26 -3.70
C PHE A 546 -25.25 3.28 -2.59
N ASP A 547 -26.52 3.30 -2.18
CA ASP A 547 -26.95 4.08 -1.03
C ASP A 547 -26.65 3.34 0.28
N VAL A 548 -26.08 4.07 1.25
CA VAL A 548 -25.70 3.51 2.54
C VAL A 548 -26.73 3.97 3.57
N GLU A 549 -27.66 3.08 3.89
CA GLU A 549 -28.73 3.34 4.84
C GLU A 549 -28.21 3.80 6.21
N HIS A 550 -28.92 4.75 6.84
CA HIS A 550 -28.54 5.33 8.13
C HIS A 550 -28.37 4.27 9.24
N PHE A 551 -29.22 3.23 9.27
CA PHE A 551 -29.09 2.14 10.23
C PHE A 551 -27.78 1.35 10.05
N SER A 552 -27.36 1.13 8.81
CA SER A 552 -26.10 0.47 8.49
C SER A 552 -24.90 1.28 8.99
N LYS A 553 -24.91 2.61 8.81
CA LYS A 553 -23.86 3.51 9.32
C LYS A 553 -23.79 3.49 10.85
N LYS A 554 -24.94 3.52 11.52
CA LYS A 554 -25.02 3.47 12.98
C LYS A 554 -24.43 2.16 13.54
N ARG A 555 -24.78 1.02 12.92
CA ARG A 555 -24.21 -0.28 13.29
C ARG A 555 -22.70 -0.33 13.04
N GLU A 556 -22.24 0.26 11.95
CA GLU A 556 -20.81 0.31 11.62
C GLU A 556 -20.00 1.12 12.64
N LEU A 557 -20.53 2.26 13.11
CA LEU A 557 -19.89 3.03 14.17
C LEU A 557 -19.70 2.19 15.44
N ILE A 558 -20.72 1.42 15.84
CA ILE A 558 -20.63 0.51 16.99
C ILE A 558 -19.57 -0.58 16.77
N ASN A 559 -19.52 -1.17 15.57
CA ASN A 559 -18.48 -2.15 15.23
C ASN A 559 -17.08 -1.53 15.31
N CYS A 560 -16.87 -0.33 14.75
CA CYS A 560 -15.61 0.39 14.82
C CYS A 560 -15.16 0.62 16.26
N ILE A 561 -16.07 1.07 17.13
CA ILE A 561 -15.78 1.30 18.56
C ILE A 561 -15.32 0.01 19.25
N LYS A 562 -15.98 -1.13 18.97
CA LYS A 562 -15.60 -2.45 19.51
C LYS A 562 -14.22 -2.89 19.02
N GLU A 563 -13.95 -2.72 17.73
CA GLU A 563 -12.65 -3.08 17.12
C GLU A 563 -11.50 -2.24 17.66
N TYR A 564 -11.71 -0.94 17.85
CA TYR A 564 -10.68 -0.01 18.32
C TYR A 564 -10.39 -0.12 19.81
N LYS A 565 -11.22 -0.84 20.58
CA LYS A 565 -11.00 -1.15 22.01
C LYS A 565 -10.80 0.09 22.89
N ILE A 566 -11.41 1.21 22.52
CA ILE A 566 -11.27 2.53 23.16
C ILE A 566 -11.55 2.45 24.67
N PHE A 567 -12.54 1.65 25.06
CA PHE A 567 -13.02 1.57 26.44
C PHE A 567 -12.45 0.43 27.28
N ASN A 568 -11.56 -0.42 26.73
CA ASN A 568 -10.97 -1.53 27.50
C ASN A 568 -10.18 -1.04 28.72
N GLN A 569 -9.55 0.14 28.61
CA GLN A 569 -8.81 0.76 29.70
C GLN A 569 -9.67 1.26 30.86
N VAL A 570 -10.99 1.39 30.66
CA VAL A 570 -11.97 1.81 31.69
C VAL A 570 -12.96 0.70 32.03
N ALA A 571 -12.87 -0.48 31.43
CA ALA A 571 -13.74 -1.61 31.74
C ALA A 571 -13.45 -2.24 33.12
N THR A 572 -12.30 -1.94 33.72
CA THR A 572 -11.92 -2.42 35.05
C THR A 572 -11.33 -1.30 35.89
N TYR A 573 -11.87 -1.10 37.08
CA TYR A 573 -11.38 -0.16 38.08
C TYR A 573 -10.77 -0.93 39.26
N ASN A 574 -9.54 -0.59 39.65
CA ASN A 574 -8.88 -1.20 40.79
C ASN A 574 -8.85 -0.22 41.96
N ASP A 575 -9.30 -0.68 43.13
CA ASP A 575 -9.30 0.06 44.39
C ASP A 575 -8.45 -0.68 45.42
N GLY A 576 -7.15 -0.39 45.42
CA GLY A 576 -6.16 -1.18 46.16
C GLY A 576 -5.99 -2.57 45.53
N ASN A 577 -6.29 -3.63 46.30
CA ASN A 577 -6.23 -5.02 45.84
C ASN A 577 -7.55 -5.52 45.23
N ASP A 578 -8.63 -4.74 45.33
CA ASP A 578 -9.95 -5.14 44.82
C ASP A 578 -10.14 -4.63 43.38
N SER A 579 -10.67 -5.50 42.52
CA SER A 579 -10.90 -5.21 41.11
C SER A 579 -12.40 -5.25 40.78
N PHE A 580 -12.92 -4.15 40.25
CA PHE A 580 -14.32 -3.96 39.89
C PHE A 580 -14.48 -3.91 38.37
N LYS A 581 -15.27 -4.83 37.83
CA LYS A 581 -15.57 -4.88 36.38
C LYS A 581 -16.82 -4.07 36.07
N PHE A 582 -16.68 -3.13 35.15
CA PHE A 582 -17.75 -2.25 34.67
C PHE A 582 -18.33 -2.80 33.37
N SER A 583 -19.65 -2.78 33.26
CA SER A 583 -20.35 -3.08 32.01
C SER A 583 -20.35 -1.82 31.15
N VAL A 584 -19.47 -1.76 30.15
CA VAL A 584 -19.43 -0.65 29.19
C VAL A 584 -20.38 -0.98 28.03
N LEU A 585 -21.47 -0.23 27.95
CA LEU A 585 -22.58 -0.47 27.03
C LEU A 585 -22.77 0.72 26.11
N SER A 586 -23.29 0.49 24.90
CA SER A 586 -23.85 1.58 24.09
C SER A 586 -25.15 2.09 24.72
N ASP A 587 -25.67 3.19 24.20
CA ASP A 587 -27.02 3.68 24.48
C ASP A 587 -28.14 2.77 23.96
N GLN A 588 -27.80 1.68 23.27
CA GLN A 588 -28.72 0.61 22.86
C GLN A 588 -28.37 -0.76 23.48
N ASP A 589 -27.64 -0.76 24.60
CA ASP A 589 -27.21 -1.94 25.34
C ASP A 589 -26.25 -2.89 24.59
N ASP A 590 -25.56 -2.41 23.54
CA ASP A 590 -24.48 -3.19 22.92
C ASP A 590 -23.25 -3.25 23.82
N GLU A 591 -22.69 -4.44 24.04
CA GLU A 591 -21.43 -4.58 24.79
C GLU A 591 -20.26 -4.00 23.99
N LEU A 592 -19.65 -2.92 24.51
CA LEU A 592 -18.50 -2.23 23.92
C LEU A 592 -17.15 -2.71 24.50
N ALA A 593 -17.18 -3.35 25.66
CA ALA A 593 -16.05 -4.00 26.30
C ALA A 593 -16.48 -5.33 26.94
N VAL A 594 -15.55 -6.04 27.59
CA VAL A 594 -15.85 -7.31 28.30
C VAL A 594 -16.95 -7.09 29.33
N SER A 595 -17.97 -7.98 29.35
CA SER A 595 -19.12 -7.89 30.24
C SER A 595 -18.70 -7.77 31.71
N GLY A 596 -19.25 -6.76 32.40
CA GLY A 596 -18.95 -6.45 33.79
C GLY A 596 -20.12 -6.72 34.74
N SER A 597 -20.12 -6.03 35.88
CA SER A 597 -21.21 -6.10 36.85
C SER A 597 -22.48 -5.42 36.32
N LYS A 598 -23.65 -6.02 36.56
CA LYS A 598 -24.96 -5.41 36.26
C LYS A 598 -25.24 -4.14 37.07
N HIS A 599 -24.54 -3.96 38.19
CA HIS A 599 -24.69 -2.82 39.10
C HIS A 599 -23.62 -1.73 38.88
N LEU A 600 -22.72 -1.94 37.91
CA LEU A 600 -21.71 -0.95 37.55
C LEU A 600 -21.74 -0.70 36.04
N LYS A 601 -22.57 0.25 35.59
CA LYS A 601 -22.77 0.52 34.16
C LYS A 601 -22.06 1.81 33.74
N LEU A 602 -21.42 1.76 32.58
CA LEU A 602 -20.92 2.93 31.85
C LEU A 602 -21.61 2.93 30.48
N SER A 603 -22.62 3.79 30.31
CA SER A 603 -23.33 3.94 29.03
C SER A 603 -22.63 4.97 28.17
N VAL A 604 -22.29 4.58 26.95
CA VAL A 604 -21.61 5.40 25.95
C VAL A 604 -22.59 5.71 24.83
N TYR A 605 -22.91 6.98 24.66
CA TYR A 605 -23.84 7.42 23.63
C TYR A 605 -23.22 7.37 22.24
N SER A 606 -24.00 6.91 21.27
CA SER A 606 -23.62 6.93 19.86
C SER A 606 -23.74 8.35 19.30
N LEU A 607 -22.77 8.76 18.47
CA LEU A 607 -22.81 10.04 17.75
C LEU A 607 -24.09 10.21 16.91
N PHE A 608 -24.68 9.11 16.42
CA PHE A 608 -25.90 9.12 15.61
C PHE A 608 -27.19 9.34 16.40
N ASN A 609 -27.15 9.32 17.73
CA ASN A 609 -28.33 9.48 18.58
C ASN A 609 -28.37 10.85 19.28
N ILE A 610 -27.41 11.73 19.00
CA ILE A 610 -27.35 13.10 19.53
C ILE A 610 -27.93 14.03 18.46
N ASN A 611 -29.26 14.14 18.44
CA ASN A 611 -30.00 14.82 17.36
C ASN A 611 -30.23 16.32 17.60
N GLU A 612 -30.02 16.79 18.82
CA GLU A 612 -30.26 18.18 19.25
C GLU A 612 -28.95 18.92 19.54
N ASN A 613 -29.03 20.20 19.92
CA ASN A 613 -27.88 20.93 20.46
C ASN A 613 -27.26 20.11 21.60
N ARG A 614 -25.98 19.77 21.46
CA ARG A 614 -25.25 18.91 22.39
C ARG A 614 -25.38 19.38 23.84
N LEU A 615 -25.44 20.70 24.07
CA LEU A 615 -25.59 21.27 25.42
C LEU A 615 -26.96 20.93 26.02
N ASP A 616 -28.04 21.08 25.25
CA ASP A 616 -29.40 20.78 25.69
C ASP A 616 -29.56 19.28 25.98
N PHE A 617 -28.94 18.43 25.14
CA PHE A 617 -28.90 16.99 25.33
C PHE A 617 -28.18 16.59 26.63
N ILE A 618 -27.05 17.22 26.94
CA ILE A 618 -26.32 16.97 28.20
C ILE A 618 -27.17 17.36 29.41
N GLU A 619 -27.84 18.52 29.39
CA GLU A 619 -28.70 18.95 30.48
C GLU A 619 -29.88 17.98 30.70
N HIS A 620 -30.49 17.46 29.62
CA HIS A 620 -31.52 16.42 29.73
C HIS A 620 -30.98 15.16 30.43
N ILE A 621 -29.83 14.65 30.00
CA ILE A 621 -29.21 13.45 30.59
C ILE A 621 -28.83 13.69 32.06
N LYS A 622 -28.35 14.87 32.43
CA LYS A 622 -28.05 15.22 33.83
C LYS A 622 -29.29 15.13 34.70
N LEU A 623 -30.44 15.64 34.23
CA LEU A 623 -31.71 15.56 34.97
C LEU A 623 -32.25 14.14 35.07
N GLU A 624 -32.14 13.35 34.00
CA GLU A 624 -32.63 11.97 33.96
C GLU A 624 -31.81 11.04 34.88
N THR A 625 -30.49 11.20 34.88
CA THR A 625 -29.56 10.32 35.60
C THR A 625 -29.19 10.79 37.02
N GLN A 626 -29.74 11.92 37.48
CA GLN A 626 -29.37 12.56 38.76
C GLN A 626 -29.49 11.63 39.99
N TYR A 627 -30.42 10.68 39.98
CA TYR A 627 -30.65 9.74 41.10
C TYR A 627 -30.13 8.32 40.81
N GLN A 628 -29.60 8.06 39.62
CA GLN A 628 -29.14 6.74 39.20
C GLN A 628 -27.71 6.50 39.67
N LYS A 629 -27.57 5.79 40.79
CA LYS A 629 -26.27 5.55 41.42
C LYS A 629 -25.42 4.51 40.71
N ASP A 630 -26.00 3.68 39.85
CA ASP A 630 -25.37 2.53 39.16
C ASP A 630 -24.97 2.82 37.71
N LEU A 631 -25.18 4.06 37.24
CA LEU A 631 -24.94 4.48 35.86
C LEU A 631 -24.00 5.68 35.79
N ILE A 632 -22.94 5.56 34.99
CA ILE A 632 -22.14 6.67 34.49
C ILE A 632 -22.45 6.82 33.00
N THR A 633 -22.64 8.06 32.54
CA THR A 633 -22.97 8.34 31.13
C THR A 633 -21.85 9.11 30.44
N LEU A 634 -21.47 8.68 29.24
CA LEU A 634 -20.43 9.30 28.41
C LEU A 634 -21.05 9.81 27.10
N ILE A 635 -20.95 11.12 26.87
CA ILE A 635 -21.53 11.80 25.71
C ILE A 635 -20.41 12.35 24.82
N PRO A 636 -20.17 11.78 23.61
CA PRO A 636 -19.07 12.19 22.74
C PRO A 636 -19.16 13.64 22.24
N ASP A 637 -18.06 14.16 21.74
CA ASP A 637 -18.00 15.43 21.02
C ASP A 637 -18.57 15.27 19.59
N THR A 638 -19.43 16.20 19.17
CA THR A 638 -20.15 16.13 17.89
C THR A 638 -19.53 16.97 16.78
N SER A 639 -18.44 17.70 17.05
CA SER A 639 -17.83 18.62 16.07
C SER A 639 -17.37 17.94 14.78
N ALA A 640 -16.92 16.68 14.88
CA ALA A 640 -16.46 15.88 13.75
C ALA A 640 -17.55 14.96 13.16
N PHE A 641 -18.80 15.04 13.59
CA PHE A 641 -19.85 14.09 13.21
C PHE A 641 -20.09 14.04 11.69
N ALA A 642 -20.19 15.20 11.02
CA ALA A 642 -20.40 15.24 9.57
C ALA A 642 -19.27 14.55 8.78
N VAL A 643 -18.02 14.67 9.26
CA VAL A 643 -16.86 14.01 8.67
C VAL A 643 -16.90 12.51 8.92
N ILE A 644 -17.24 12.09 10.14
CA ILE A 644 -17.39 10.68 10.53
C ILE A 644 -18.49 10.00 9.71
N ASP A 645 -19.66 10.63 9.56
CA ASP A 645 -20.78 10.11 8.75
C ASP A 645 -20.40 9.97 7.26
N LYS A 646 -19.70 10.95 6.69
CA LYS A 646 -19.17 10.90 5.32
C LYS A 646 -18.18 9.72 5.17
N LEU A 647 -17.23 9.59 6.08
CA LEU A 647 -16.20 8.55 6.04
C LEU A 647 -16.79 7.14 6.17
N ILE A 648 -17.75 6.92 7.09
CA ILE A 648 -18.42 5.62 7.23
C ILE A 648 -19.15 5.25 5.93
N GLY A 649 -19.87 6.20 5.32
CA GLY A 649 -20.54 5.98 4.04
C GLY A 649 -19.58 5.63 2.91
N GLU A 650 -18.45 6.32 2.82
CA GLU A 650 -17.42 6.04 1.81
C GLU A 650 -16.74 4.68 2.04
N ILE A 651 -16.37 4.34 3.26
CA ILE A 651 -15.77 3.03 3.59
C ILE A 651 -16.70 1.89 3.21
N LYS A 652 -18.00 2.01 3.52
CA LYS A 652 -19.02 1.02 3.12
C LYS A 652 -19.13 0.86 1.60
N ARG A 653 -19.09 1.98 0.87
CA ARG A 653 -19.11 1.98 -0.60
C ARG A 653 -17.90 1.28 -1.21
N TYR A 654 -16.70 1.55 -0.70
CA TYR A 654 -15.49 0.85 -1.15
C TYR A 654 -15.51 -0.64 -0.80
N ALA A 655 -15.94 -1.00 0.42
CA ALA A 655 -16.09 -2.40 0.82
C ALA A 655 -17.11 -3.16 -0.04
N TYR A 656 -18.20 -2.52 -0.45
CA TYR A 656 -19.17 -3.11 -1.38
C TYR A 656 -18.56 -3.40 -2.76
N MET A 657 -17.74 -2.48 -3.30
CA MET A 657 -17.03 -2.70 -4.55
C MET A 657 -16.04 -3.87 -4.45
N GLU A 658 -15.28 -3.96 -3.35
CA GLU A 658 -14.37 -5.09 -3.12
C GLU A 658 -15.11 -6.44 -3.10
N GLU A 659 -16.24 -6.51 -2.38
CA GLU A 659 -17.04 -7.74 -2.29
C GLU A 659 -17.61 -8.14 -3.65
N LYS A 660 -18.18 -7.16 -4.38
CA LYS A 660 -18.77 -7.38 -5.71
C LYS A 660 -17.78 -7.89 -6.74
N TYR A 661 -16.55 -7.37 -6.73
CA TYR A 661 -15.50 -7.73 -7.69
C TYR A 661 -14.50 -8.77 -7.15
N SER A 662 -14.78 -9.38 -6.00
CA SER A 662 -13.91 -10.37 -5.35
C SER A 662 -13.57 -11.59 -6.22
N THR A 663 -14.47 -11.95 -7.16
CA THR A 663 -14.30 -13.10 -8.08
C THR A 663 -13.93 -12.69 -9.52
N GLU A 664 -13.64 -11.41 -9.76
CA GLU A 664 -13.32 -10.87 -11.08
C GLU A 664 -12.00 -11.47 -11.64
N LYS A 665 -12.00 -11.76 -12.95
CA LYS A 665 -10.86 -12.39 -13.64
C LYS A 665 -10.01 -11.39 -14.42
N ASP A 666 -10.56 -10.24 -14.74
CA ASP A 666 -9.89 -9.14 -15.44
C ASP A 666 -8.79 -8.51 -14.57
N GLU A 667 -7.55 -8.49 -15.09
CA GLU A 667 -6.40 -7.94 -14.37
C GLU A 667 -6.48 -6.42 -14.17
N GLU A 668 -7.05 -5.67 -15.11
CA GLU A 668 -7.16 -4.21 -14.99
C GLU A 668 -8.15 -3.82 -13.90
N LYS A 669 -9.32 -4.47 -13.88
CA LYS A 669 -10.31 -4.28 -12.80
C LYS A 669 -9.75 -4.67 -11.43
N ARG A 670 -8.98 -5.76 -11.33
CA ARG A 670 -8.34 -6.13 -10.06
C ARG A 670 -7.32 -5.10 -9.58
N LYS A 671 -6.55 -4.49 -10.49
CA LYS A 671 -5.64 -3.40 -10.12
C LYS A 671 -6.41 -2.23 -9.50
N ILE A 672 -7.53 -1.85 -10.11
CA ILE A 672 -8.41 -0.77 -9.60
C ILE A 672 -9.00 -1.13 -8.23
N ILE A 673 -9.46 -2.37 -8.03
CA ILE A 673 -9.98 -2.80 -6.72
C ILE A 673 -8.90 -2.79 -5.64
N ARG A 674 -7.66 -3.17 -5.95
CA ARG A 674 -6.54 -3.03 -5.00
C ARG A 674 -6.25 -1.58 -4.64
N GLU A 675 -6.37 -0.65 -5.59
CA GLU A 675 -6.27 0.79 -5.28
C GLU A 675 -7.42 1.25 -4.37
N PHE A 676 -8.64 0.77 -4.62
CA PHE A 676 -9.80 1.05 -3.76
C PHE A 676 -9.63 0.51 -2.34
N GLU A 677 -9.01 -0.67 -2.18
CA GLU A 677 -8.67 -1.24 -0.87
C GLU A 677 -7.71 -0.34 -0.10
N ILE A 678 -6.67 0.17 -0.75
CA ILE A 678 -5.72 1.12 -0.15
C ILE A 678 -6.44 2.41 0.29
N ILE A 679 -7.30 2.98 -0.56
CA ILE A 679 -8.09 4.17 -0.23
C ILE A 679 -9.00 3.90 0.97
N ARG A 680 -9.64 2.73 1.02
CA ARG A 680 -10.51 2.33 2.13
C ARG A 680 -9.74 2.24 3.44
N GLU A 681 -8.56 1.62 3.45
CA GLU A 681 -7.70 1.51 4.63
C GLU A 681 -7.22 2.88 5.14
N GLU A 682 -6.87 3.80 4.24
CA GLU A 682 -6.53 5.18 4.60
C GLU A 682 -7.70 5.89 5.27
N LYS A 683 -8.90 5.78 4.69
CA LYS A 683 -10.13 6.34 5.26
C LYS A 683 -10.47 5.71 6.60
N GLN A 684 -10.23 4.41 6.78
CA GLN A 684 -10.44 3.72 8.06
C GLN A 684 -9.49 4.22 9.15
N ARG A 685 -8.22 4.50 8.81
CA ARG A 685 -7.25 5.14 9.73
C ARG A 685 -7.70 6.55 10.13
N ALA A 686 -8.17 7.36 9.17
CA ALA A 686 -8.71 8.68 9.46
C ALA A 686 -9.97 8.60 10.33
N LEU A 687 -10.89 7.70 10.00
CA LEU A 687 -12.12 7.46 10.77
C LEU A 687 -11.80 7.09 12.22
N ARG A 688 -10.83 6.19 12.44
CA ARG A 688 -10.36 5.81 13.77
C ARG A 688 -9.89 7.01 14.58
N SER A 689 -9.03 7.85 14.00
CA SER A 689 -8.54 9.07 14.67
C SER A 689 -9.67 10.03 15.04
N HIS A 690 -10.64 10.24 14.15
CA HIS A 690 -11.79 11.11 14.45
C HIS A 690 -12.71 10.53 15.54
N ILE A 691 -12.99 9.22 15.51
CA ILE A 691 -13.79 8.54 16.54
C ILE A 691 -13.08 8.59 17.90
N GLU A 692 -11.80 8.24 17.97
CA GLU A 692 -11.02 8.31 19.22
C GLU A 692 -11.04 9.72 19.79
N ASN A 693 -10.80 10.74 18.96
CA ASN A 693 -10.85 12.15 19.39
C ASN A 693 -12.25 12.56 19.89
N ALA A 694 -13.32 12.11 19.25
CA ALA A 694 -14.69 12.43 19.67
C ALA A 694 -15.02 11.87 21.06
N TYR A 695 -14.58 10.64 21.37
CA TYR A 695 -14.80 10.03 22.68
C TYR A 695 -13.81 10.50 23.75
N HIS A 696 -12.58 10.88 23.38
CA HIS A 696 -11.64 11.49 24.32
C HIS A 696 -12.05 12.89 24.76
N LYS A 697 -12.78 13.64 23.93
CA LYS A 697 -13.32 14.98 24.25
C LYS A 697 -14.78 14.94 24.73
N ALA A 698 -15.24 13.80 25.23
CA ALA A 698 -16.61 13.60 25.69
C ALA A 698 -16.94 14.38 26.99
N SER A 699 -18.22 14.59 27.26
CA SER A 699 -18.73 14.99 28.58
C SER A 699 -19.14 13.73 29.35
N LEU A 700 -18.59 13.56 30.55
CA LEU A 700 -18.90 12.49 31.48
C LEU A 700 -19.91 13.00 32.52
N VAL A 701 -21.03 12.28 32.70
CA VAL A 701 -22.09 12.64 33.64
C VAL A 701 -22.25 11.54 34.71
N TYR A 702 -22.25 11.93 35.99
CA TYR A 702 -22.56 11.04 37.11
C TYR A 702 -23.24 11.81 38.24
N LEU A 703 -24.46 11.41 38.63
CA LEU A 703 -25.24 12.07 39.70
C LEU A 703 -25.34 13.60 39.53
N PHE A 704 -25.76 14.05 38.34
CA PHE A 704 -25.87 15.47 37.93
C PHE A 704 -24.54 16.20 37.69
N ASP A 705 -23.41 15.72 38.23
CA ASP A 705 -22.08 16.29 37.96
C ASP A 705 -21.69 16.04 36.50
N GLU A 706 -21.30 17.10 35.78
CA GLU A 706 -20.68 17.02 34.45
C GLU A 706 -19.17 17.28 34.54
N LEU A 707 -18.38 16.40 33.91
CA LEU A 707 -16.93 16.53 33.81
C LEU A 707 -16.50 16.43 32.34
N LEU A 708 -15.76 17.43 31.86
CA LEU A 708 -15.30 17.48 30.47
C LEU A 708 -13.96 16.73 30.31
N LEU A 709 -13.93 15.80 29.36
CA LEU A 709 -12.76 14.95 29.11
C LEU A 709 -11.85 15.54 28.03
N ASN A 710 -10.59 15.13 28.07
CA ASN A 710 -9.59 15.28 27.03
C ASN A 710 -8.67 14.04 27.01
N ALA A 711 -7.74 13.98 26.06
CA ALA A 711 -6.86 12.82 25.89
C ALA A 711 -6.02 12.48 27.14
N ASP A 712 -5.58 13.50 27.88
CA ASP A 712 -4.70 13.33 29.05
C ASP A 712 -5.46 12.93 30.32
N ASN A 713 -6.70 13.42 30.48
CA ASN A 713 -7.49 13.24 31.68
C ASN A 713 -8.51 12.09 31.59
N PHE A 714 -8.75 11.54 30.38
CA PHE A 714 -9.81 10.57 30.09
C PHE A 714 -9.85 9.42 31.11
N LYS A 715 -8.70 8.78 31.34
CA LYS A 715 -8.59 7.64 32.27
C LYS A 715 -8.76 8.05 33.72
N VAL A 716 -8.19 9.19 34.11
CA VAL A 716 -8.16 9.66 35.50
C VAL A 716 -9.56 10.07 35.95
N ILE A 717 -10.24 10.89 35.17
CA ILE A 717 -11.59 11.39 35.51
C ILE A 717 -12.60 10.26 35.51
N ILE A 718 -12.56 9.35 34.53
CA ILE A 718 -13.44 8.17 34.55
C ILE A 718 -13.17 7.33 35.80
N ALA A 719 -11.91 7.07 36.16
CA ALA A 719 -11.58 6.32 37.37
C ALA A 719 -12.07 7.02 38.66
N GLU A 720 -12.09 8.35 38.72
CA GLU A 720 -12.67 9.10 39.84
C GLU A 720 -14.19 8.91 39.96
N CYS A 721 -14.92 8.98 38.85
CA CYS A 721 -16.35 8.67 38.83
C CYS A 721 -16.62 7.21 39.16
N GLN A 722 -15.82 6.28 38.65
CA GLN A 722 -15.89 4.85 38.99
C GLN A 722 -15.69 4.63 40.49
N ARG A 723 -14.73 5.33 41.11
CA ARG A 723 -14.51 5.31 42.56
C ARG A 723 -15.73 5.83 43.32
N LYS A 724 -16.31 6.97 42.93
CA LYS A 724 -17.54 7.52 43.53
C LYS A 724 -18.68 6.49 43.44
N MET A 725 -18.83 5.86 42.28
CA MET A 725 -19.87 4.87 42.02
C MET A 725 -19.71 3.60 42.85
N VAL A 726 -18.50 3.04 42.92
CA VAL A 726 -18.20 1.88 43.76
C VAL A 726 -18.54 2.17 45.23
N LYS A 727 -18.22 3.37 45.74
CA LYS A 727 -18.59 3.78 47.11
C LYS A 727 -20.11 3.88 47.31
N ASN A 728 -20.85 4.35 46.32
CA ASN A 728 -22.30 4.51 46.39
C ASN A 728 -23.08 3.19 46.26
N ILE A 729 -22.53 2.21 45.56
CA ILE A 729 -23.15 0.90 45.31
C ILE A 729 -22.79 -0.11 46.40
N TYR A 730 -21.53 -0.18 46.81
CA TYR A 730 -21.02 -1.14 47.80
C TYR A 730 -20.99 -0.55 49.21
N THR A 731 -22.15 -0.12 49.71
CA THR A 731 -22.29 0.59 51.00
C THR A 731 -21.95 -0.24 52.23
N LYS A 732 -21.93 -1.58 52.11
CA LYS A 732 -21.64 -2.50 53.20
C LYS A 732 -20.32 -3.25 53.03
N ARG A 733 -19.43 -2.77 52.15
CA ARG A 733 -18.09 -3.31 51.93
C ARG A 733 -17.24 -3.20 53.20
N LEU A 734 -16.44 -4.25 53.45
CA LEU A 734 -15.48 -4.28 54.55
C LEU A 734 -14.24 -3.43 54.21
N ALA A 735 -13.52 -2.96 55.23
CA ALA A 735 -12.34 -2.12 55.02
C ALA A 735 -11.16 -2.90 54.40
N SER A 736 -11.18 -4.22 54.54
CA SER A 736 -10.15 -5.15 54.04
C SER A 736 -10.79 -6.45 53.59
N GLN A 737 -10.11 -7.20 52.73
CA GLN A 737 -10.51 -8.52 52.25
C GLN A 737 -9.46 -9.56 52.64
N LEU A 738 -9.85 -10.82 52.80
CA LEU A 738 -8.97 -11.94 53.09
C LEU A 738 -8.55 -12.68 51.81
N SER A 739 -7.37 -13.31 51.87
CA SER A 739 -6.86 -14.19 50.82
C SER A 739 -7.28 -15.64 51.04
N GLU A 740 -7.53 -16.37 49.96
CA GLU A 740 -7.75 -17.83 49.97
C GLU A 740 -6.58 -18.61 50.58
N GLY A 741 -5.35 -18.07 50.51
CA GLY A 741 -4.15 -18.67 51.10
C GLY A 741 -4.17 -18.77 52.63
N LEU A 742 -5.15 -18.16 53.30
CA LEU A 742 -5.37 -18.31 54.74
C LEU A 742 -6.08 -19.62 55.09
N VAL A 743 -6.85 -20.21 54.17
CA VAL A 743 -7.66 -21.41 54.43
C VAL A 743 -6.83 -22.58 54.97
N PRO A 744 -5.68 -22.96 54.37
CA PRO A 744 -4.86 -24.06 54.91
C PRO A 744 -4.30 -23.73 56.30
N LYS A 745 -3.99 -22.45 56.57
CA LYS A 745 -3.50 -21.99 57.87
C LYS A 745 -4.59 -22.05 58.94
N ILE A 746 -5.84 -21.73 58.59
CA ILE A 746 -6.99 -21.82 59.51
C ILE A 746 -7.19 -23.27 59.99
N PHE A 747 -7.08 -24.25 59.08
CA PHE A 747 -7.26 -25.66 59.44
C PHE A 747 -6.05 -26.29 60.15
N SER A 748 -4.82 -25.85 59.86
CA SER A 748 -3.59 -26.46 60.42
C SER A 748 -3.03 -25.78 61.67
N SER A 749 -3.36 -24.51 61.93
CA SER A 749 -2.78 -23.76 63.05
C SER A 749 -3.30 -24.23 64.41
N HIS A 750 -2.44 -24.13 65.43
CA HIS A 750 -2.81 -24.33 66.83
C HIS A 750 -3.82 -23.28 67.29
N LYS A 751 -4.71 -23.67 68.21
CA LYS A 751 -5.86 -22.87 68.70
C LYS A 751 -5.45 -21.47 69.17
N GLU A 752 -4.39 -21.35 69.97
CA GLU A 752 -3.86 -20.09 70.49
C GLU A 752 -3.25 -19.15 69.42
N SER A 753 -2.95 -19.69 68.24
CA SER A 753 -2.39 -18.90 67.12
C SER A 753 -3.44 -18.45 66.11
N LEU A 754 -4.70 -18.91 66.23
CA LEU A 754 -5.77 -18.58 65.29
C LEU A 754 -6.11 -17.08 65.28
N SER A 755 -6.07 -16.41 66.44
CA SER A 755 -6.31 -14.97 66.54
C SER A 755 -5.25 -14.14 65.81
N LYS A 756 -4.01 -14.64 65.68
CA LYS A 756 -2.91 -13.96 64.99
C LYS A 756 -2.99 -14.05 63.46
N LEU A 757 -3.87 -14.90 62.91
CA LEU A 757 -4.04 -15.06 61.46
C LEU A 757 -4.80 -13.89 60.82
N PHE A 758 -5.53 -13.11 61.62
CA PHE A 758 -6.39 -12.02 61.16
C PHE A 758 -5.93 -10.71 61.78
N THR A 759 -5.61 -9.73 60.95
CA THR A 759 -5.07 -8.42 61.39
C THR A 759 -6.10 -7.31 61.44
N SER A 760 -7.26 -7.50 60.79
CA SER A 760 -8.33 -6.50 60.72
C SER A 760 -9.43 -6.78 61.74
N SER A 761 -10.00 -5.71 62.31
CA SER A 761 -11.13 -5.78 63.24
C SER A 761 -12.38 -6.44 62.62
N ASP A 762 -12.52 -6.37 61.30
CA ASP A 762 -13.64 -6.99 60.57
C ASP A 762 -13.56 -8.53 60.53
N PHE A 763 -12.42 -9.11 60.94
CA PHE A 763 -12.12 -10.55 60.84
C PHE A 763 -11.61 -11.17 62.14
N THR A 764 -11.95 -10.59 63.29
CA THR A 764 -11.58 -11.14 64.62
C THR A 764 -12.46 -12.35 64.97
N PHE A 765 -12.30 -13.46 64.23
CA PHE A 765 -13.10 -14.66 64.41
C PHE A 765 -12.82 -15.39 65.73
N PHE A 766 -11.60 -15.28 66.26
CA PHE A 766 -11.13 -16.01 67.45
C PHE A 766 -10.49 -15.08 68.49
N ASP A 767 -10.65 -15.39 69.77
CA ASP A 767 -9.95 -14.73 70.88
C ASP A 767 -8.52 -15.26 71.10
N GLY A 768 -7.80 -14.71 72.07
CA GLY A 768 -6.42 -15.12 72.42
C GLY A 768 -6.29 -16.58 72.89
N HIS A 769 -7.41 -17.22 73.27
CA HIS A 769 -7.49 -18.62 73.67
C HIS A 769 -8.03 -19.51 72.54
N GLY A 770 -8.23 -18.94 71.34
CA GLY A 770 -8.75 -19.58 70.14
C GLY A 770 -10.20 -20.04 70.23
N ASN A 771 -11.00 -19.44 71.12
CA ASN A 771 -12.45 -19.61 71.12
C ASN A 771 -13.06 -18.68 70.07
N PHE A 772 -14.11 -19.16 69.41
CA PHE A 772 -14.80 -18.36 68.39
C PHE A 772 -15.59 -17.23 69.06
N THR A 773 -15.28 -15.99 68.68
CA THR A 773 -15.95 -14.77 69.15
C THR A 773 -16.56 -13.97 67.99
N GLY A 774 -16.44 -14.46 66.76
CA GLY A 774 -16.83 -13.75 65.53
C GLY A 774 -18.33 -13.67 65.24
N ASP A 775 -19.22 -14.02 66.17
CA ASP A 775 -20.68 -14.04 65.93
C ASP A 775 -21.26 -12.66 65.57
N HIS A 776 -20.64 -11.59 66.07
CA HIS A 776 -21.03 -10.18 65.87
C HIS A 776 -20.40 -9.54 64.61
N LEU A 777 -19.57 -10.29 63.88
CA LEU A 777 -18.92 -9.76 62.68
C LEU A 777 -19.96 -9.69 61.55
N LYS A 778 -20.04 -8.54 60.87
CA LYS A 778 -20.99 -8.31 59.77
C LYS A 778 -20.94 -9.41 58.70
N ILE A 779 -19.76 -9.89 58.36
CA ILE A 779 -19.61 -10.98 57.39
C ILE A 779 -20.19 -12.31 57.88
N VAL A 780 -20.03 -12.62 59.18
CA VAL A 780 -20.56 -13.84 59.78
C VAL A 780 -22.07 -13.77 59.89
N GLU A 781 -22.63 -12.63 60.30
CA GLU A 781 -24.08 -12.41 60.37
C GLU A 781 -24.72 -12.65 59.00
N GLU A 782 -24.17 -12.07 57.94
CA GLU A 782 -24.73 -12.15 56.59
C GLU A 782 -24.58 -13.53 55.95
N ILE A 783 -23.43 -14.18 56.16
CA ILE A 783 -23.25 -15.58 55.75
C ILE A 783 -24.27 -16.45 56.49
N LYS A 784 -24.43 -16.29 57.80
CA LYS A 784 -25.39 -17.06 58.61
C LYS A 784 -26.82 -16.86 58.14
N VAL A 785 -27.25 -15.63 57.89
CA VAL A 785 -28.61 -15.34 57.38
C VAL A 785 -28.91 -16.16 56.13
N LYS A 786 -27.93 -16.33 55.24
CA LYS A 786 -28.08 -17.13 54.02
C LYS A 786 -28.14 -18.64 54.27
N ILE A 787 -27.36 -19.17 55.21
CA ILE A 787 -27.14 -20.61 55.38
C ILE A 787 -27.81 -21.22 56.62
N THR A 788 -28.58 -20.45 57.40
CA THR A 788 -29.19 -20.94 58.66
C THR A 788 -30.34 -21.90 58.41
N SER A 789 -31.21 -21.61 57.44
CA SER A 789 -32.45 -22.37 57.22
C SER A 789 -32.26 -23.63 56.36
N ARG A 790 -31.27 -23.63 55.45
CA ARG A 790 -31.02 -24.72 54.51
C ARG A 790 -29.56 -24.74 54.05
N TYR A 791 -29.16 -25.86 53.46
CA TYR A 791 -27.90 -25.93 52.71
C TYR A 791 -27.99 -25.03 51.48
N VAL A 792 -26.98 -24.16 51.31
CA VAL A 792 -26.82 -23.30 50.13
C VAL A 792 -25.48 -23.61 49.49
N ASP A 793 -25.45 -23.76 48.17
CA ASP A 793 -24.22 -24.02 47.43
C ASP A 793 -23.29 -22.80 47.41
N GLY A 794 -21.97 -23.05 47.32
CA GLY A 794 -20.96 -22.00 47.30
C GLY A 794 -21.14 -21.01 46.14
N LYS A 795 -21.68 -21.44 44.99
CA LYS A 795 -21.93 -20.57 43.83
C LYS A 795 -22.99 -19.52 44.14
N SER A 796 -24.11 -19.91 44.76
CA SER A 796 -25.14 -18.97 45.20
C SER A 796 -24.63 -18.01 46.28
N ILE A 797 -23.84 -18.49 47.25
CA ILE A 797 -23.24 -17.63 48.29
C ILE A 797 -22.31 -16.58 47.66
N GLU A 798 -21.44 -17.01 46.75
CA GLU A 798 -20.52 -16.12 46.03
C GLU A 798 -21.27 -15.10 45.17
N SER A 799 -22.27 -15.53 44.39
CA SER A 799 -23.05 -14.63 43.53
C SER A 799 -23.76 -13.53 44.31
N ASP A 800 -24.33 -13.86 45.47
CA ASP A 800 -25.12 -12.92 46.27
C ASP A 800 -24.24 -11.94 47.06
N LEU A 801 -23.11 -12.42 47.61
CA LEU A 801 -22.26 -11.62 48.51
C LEU A 801 -21.08 -10.94 47.81
N SER A 802 -20.71 -11.36 46.58
CA SER A 802 -19.77 -10.59 45.74
C SER A 802 -20.45 -9.39 45.04
N GLY A 803 -21.78 -9.41 44.94
CA GLY A 803 -22.60 -8.33 44.41
C GLY A 803 -22.80 -7.17 45.40
N ALA A 804 -23.49 -6.13 44.93
CA ALA A 804 -23.91 -5.02 45.77
C ALA A 804 -24.97 -5.50 46.81
N PRO A 805 -24.95 -5.00 48.06
CA PRO A 805 -24.12 -3.91 48.59
C PRO A 805 -22.79 -4.36 49.24
N TRP A 806 -22.42 -5.64 49.13
CA TRP A 806 -21.38 -6.27 49.95
C TRP A 806 -19.99 -6.26 49.31
N GLY A 807 -19.86 -6.77 48.08
CA GLY A 807 -18.58 -6.79 47.37
C GLY A 807 -17.52 -7.68 48.03
N TYR A 808 -17.92 -8.79 48.64
CA TYR A 808 -16.98 -9.72 49.27
C TYR A 808 -16.18 -10.50 48.24
N SER A 809 -14.86 -10.55 48.42
CA SER A 809 -13.98 -11.34 47.57
C SER A 809 -14.19 -12.85 47.82
N PHE A 810 -13.83 -13.67 46.84
CA PHE A 810 -13.86 -15.13 47.00
C PHE A 810 -13.03 -15.59 48.21
N GLY A 811 -11.81 -15.06 48.37
CA GLY A 811 -10.94 -15.38 49.52
C GLY A 811 -11.58 -15.04 50.87
N THR A 812 -12.27 -13.90 50.95
CA THR A 812 -13.01 -13.48 52.14
C THR A 812 -14.16 -14.42 52.50
N LEU A 813 -14.97 -14.83 51.52
CA LEU A 813 -16.07 -15.76 51.73
C LEU A 813 -15.58 -17.12 52.21
N VAL A 814 -14.58 -17.67 51.53
CA VAL A 814 -14.07 -19.00 51.81
C VAL A 814 -13.30 -19.04 53.13
N ALA A 815 -12.47 -18.03 53.45
CA ALA A 815 -11.78 -17.96 54.72
C ALA A 815 -12.75 -17.80 55.91
N SER A 816 -13.83 -17.03 55.73
CA SER A 816 -14.87 -16.86 56.76
C SER A 816 -15.65 -18.16 56.99
N LEU A 817 -16.01 -18.87 55.92
CA LEU A 817 -16.64 -20.19 56.02
C LEU A 817 -15.68 -21.22 56.64
N ALA A 818 -14.39 -21.19 56.30
CA ALA A 818 -13.37 -22.05 56.92
C ALA A 818 -13.22 -21.76 58.42
N ALA A 819 -13.27 -20.49 58.84
CA ALA A 819 -13.27 -20.11 60.25
C ALA A 819 -14.51 -20.63 60.99
N LEU A 820 -15.71 -20.52 60.38
CA LEU A 820 -16.94 -21.09 60.94
C LEU A 820 -16.88 -22.62 61.05
N PHE A 821 -16.28 -23.30 60.06
CA PHE A 821 -16.10 -24.75 60.07
C PHE A 821 -15.08 -25.19 61.13
N ARG A 822 -13.96 -24.47 61.26
CA ARG A 822 -12.95 -24.68 62.32
C ARG A 822 -13.56 -24.48 63.72
N ALA A 823 -14.51 -23.56 63.86
CA ALA A 823 -15.24 -23.31 65.10
C ALA A 823 -16.37 -24.32 65.39
N GLY A 824 -16.64 -25.28 64.50
CA GLY A 824 -17.76 -26.22 64.64
C GLY A 824 -19.15 -25.58 64.46
N ARG A 825 -19.20 -24.38 63.84
CA ARG A 825 -20.43 -23.61 63.59
C ARG A 825 -21.01 -23.82 62.19
N LEU A 826 -20.41 -24.70 61.39
CA LEU A 826 -20.75 -24.95 60.00
C LEU A 826 -20.81 -26.45 59.71
N SER A 827 -21.79 -26.89 58.93
CA SER A 827 -21.79 -28.20 58.29
C SER A 827 -21.62 -28.05 56.78
N VAL A 828 -20.88 -28.97 56.18
CA VAL A 828 -20.52 -28.93 54.76
C VAL A 828 -20.98 -30.21 54.09
N LYS A 829 -21.76 -30.10 53.01
CA LYS A 829 -22.06 -31.22 52.12
C LYS A 829 -21.12 -31.19 50.93
N TYR A 830 -20.34 -32.25 50.78
CA TYR A 830 -19.33 -32.37 49.72
C TYR A 830 -19.15 -33.84 49.34
N ASN A 831 -19.12 -34.13 48.04
CA ASN A 831 -19.02 -35.49 47.47
C ASN A 831 -20.09 -36.49 47.98
N GLY A 832 -21.32 -36.02 48.24
CA GLY A 832 -22.44 -36.86 48.70
C GLY A 832 -22.49 -37.07 50.22
N ASP A 833 -21.42 -36.77 50.94
CA ASP A 833 -21.33 -36.88 52.39
C ASP A 833 -21.51 -35.53 53.10
N THR A 834 -21.89 -35.59 54.37
CA THR A 834 -22.00 -34.41 55.25
C THR A 834 -20.88 -34.43 56.27
N TRP A 835 -20.09 -33.36 56.29
CA TRP A 835 -18.90 -33.17 57.09
C TRP A 835 -19.18 -32.13 58.19
N PHE A 836 -18.78 -32.45 59.42
CA PHE A 836 -18.99 -31.60 60.61
C PHE A 836 -17.68 -31.20 61.30
N SER A 837 -16.56 -31.80 60.88
CA SER A 837 -15.24 -31.57 61.48
C SER A 837 -14.20 -31.18 60.44
N HIS A 838 -13.42 -30.16 60.79
CA HIS A 838 -12.28 -29.70 60.02
C HIS A 838 -11.06 -30.65 60.09
N ASP A 839 -11.01 -31.63 60.99
CA ASP A 839 -9.88 -32.58 61.06
C ASP A 839 -9.87 -33.56 59.86
N GLN A 840 -11.01 -33.68 59.18
CA GLN A 840 -11.20 -34.57 58.04
C GLN A 840 -10.64 -33.93 56.75
N LYS A 841 -9.45 -34.34 56.31
CA LYS A 841 -8.74 -33.74 55.16
C LYS A 841 -9.54 -33.73 53.84
N LEU A 842 -10.47 -34.68 53.63
CA LEU A 842 -11.25 -34.78 52.40
C LEU A 842 -12.17 -33.57 52.13
N VAL A 843 -12.60 -32.85 53.18
CA VAL A 843 -13.46 -31.66 53.04
C VAL A 843 -12.65 -30.39 52.80
N HIS A 844 -11.33 -30.39 53.02
CA HIS A 844 -10.49 -29.20 52.84
C HIS A 844 -10.51 -28.72 51.38
N ASP A 845 -10.61 -29.66 50.45
CA ASP A 845 -10.74 -29.42 49.01
C ASP A 845 -11.97 -28.55 48.66
N ALA A 846 -13.03 -28.60 49.46
CA ALA A 846 -14.21 -27.74 49.29
C ALA A 846 -13.91 -26.27 49.61
N PHE A 847 -12.81 -25.97 50.31
CA PHE A 847 -12.39 -24.61 50.67
C PHE A 847 -11.09 -24.17 49.97
N THR A 848 -10.33 -25.06 49.35
CA THR A 848 -9.07 -24.69 48.66
C THR A 848 -9.20 -24.62 47.14
N ASN A 849 -10.29 -25.14 46.56
CA ASN A 849 -10.53 -25.15 45.12
C ASN A 849 -11.85 -24.47 44.76
N ALA A 850 -11.79 -23.42 43.94
CA ALA A 850 -12.97 -22.62 43.57
C ALA A 850 -14.08 -23.42 42.88
N THR A 851 -13.75 -24.40 42.04
CA THR A 851 -14.76 -25.24 41.37
C THR A 851 -15.45 -26.17 42.37
N LYS A 852 -14.66 -26.76 43.29
CA LYS A 852 -15.19 -27.64 44.34
C LYS A 852 -16.03 -26.87 45.35
N PHE A 853 -15.60 -25.66 45.73
CA PHE A 853 -16.36 -24.74 46.56
C PHE A 853 -17.75 -24.44 45.98
N LYS A 854 -17.81 -24.12 44.69
CA LYS A 854 -19.08 -23.86 43.99
C LYS A 854 -20.06 -25.03 44.03
N SER A 855 -19.55 -26.26 44.06
CA SER A 855 -20.38 -27.48 44.16
C SER A 855 -20.70 -27.91 45.59
N ALA A 856 -19.92 -27.45 46.58
CA ALA A 856 -20.16 -27.77 47.98
C ALA A 856 -21.33 -26.94 48.53
N SER A 857 -22.07 -27.49 49.48
CA SER A 857 -23.16 -26.76 50.14
C SER A 857 -22.89 -26.58 51.63
N PHE A 858 -23.23 -25.41 52.14
CA PHE A 858 -22.91 -24.98 53.49
C PHE A 858 -24.19 -24.70 54.29
N LYS A 859 -24.20 -25.07 55.57
CA LYS A 859 -25.30 -24.77 56.50
C LYS A 859 -24.75 -24.40 57.88
N SER A 860 -25.33 -23.40 58.54
CA SER A 860 -24.91 -22.99 59.89
C SER A 860 -25.44 -23.95 60.95
N ILE A 861 -24.61 -24.26 61.93
CA ILE A 861 -24.97 -25.05 63.12
C ILE A 861 -25.25 -24.07 64.27
N THR A 862 -26.48 -24.03 64.75
CA THR A 862 -26.96 -23.04 65.73
C THR A 862 -27.00 -23.55 67.16
N LYS A 863 -27.18 -24.86 67.37
CA LYS A 863 -27.08 -25.51 68.68
C LYS A 863 -25.63 -25.95 68.91
N THR A 864 -25.14 -25.84 70.14
CA THR A 864 -23.82 -26.33 70.58
C THR A 864 -23.92 -26.82 72.02
N LEU A 865 -23.04 -27.72 72.43
CA LEU A 865 -22.94 -28.16 73.83
C LEU A 865 -22.54 -26.99 74.74
N THR A 866 -23.02 -26.99 75.97
CA THR A 866 -22.50 -26.07 76.98
C THR A 866 -21.05 -26.42 77.31
N ALA A 867 -20.23 -25.43 77.69
CA ALA A 867 -18.84 -25.66 78.07
C ALA A 867 -18.69 -26.70 79.20
N ALA A 868 -19.65 -26.73 80.14
CA ALA A 868 -19.68 -27.68 81.23
C ALA A 868 -19.91 -29.13 80.73
N GLN A 869 -20.96 -29.35 79.92
CA GLN A 869 -21.26 -30.67 79.33
C GLN A 869 -20.08 -31.20 78.52
N LYS A 870 -19.50 -30.33 77.68
CA LYS A 870 -18.35 -30.67 76.85
C LYS A 870 -17.14 -31.10 77.68
N ASN A 871 -16.77 -30.31 78.69
CA ASN A 871 -15.61 -30.61 79.54
C ASN A 871 -15.81 -31.91 80.33
N GLN A 872 -17.01 -32.16 80.86
CA GLN A 872 -17.33 -33.40 81.58
C GLN A 872 -17.24 -34.62 80.67
N ALA A 873 -17.79 -34.55 79.46
CA ALA A 873 -17.76 -35.67 78.52
C ALA A 873 -16.34 -35.95 77.99
N VAL A 874 -15.55 -34.91 77.72
CA VAL A 874 -14.13 -35.05 77.35
C VAL A 874 -13.35 -35.73 78.49
N GLN A 875 -13.49 -35.23 79.72
CA GLN A 875 -12.80 -35.80 80.88
C GLN A 875 -13.14 -37.28 81.05
N LEU A 876 -14.42 -37.65 80.97
CA LEU A 876 -14.87 -39.03 81.10
C LEU A 876 -14.26 -39.95 80.04
N LEU A 877 -14.21 -39.52 78.78
CA LEU A 877 -13.60 -40.33 77.71
C LEU A 877 -12.07 -40.43 77.85
N MET A 878 -11.43 -39.38 78.36
CA MET A 878 -9.99 -39.40 78.64
C MET A 878 -9.64 -40.35 79.79
N ASP A 879 -10.44 -40.33 80.87
CA ASP A 879 -10.29 -41.24 82.01
C ASP A 879 -10.47 -42.72 81.60
N LEU A 880 -11.25 -42.96 80.54
CA LEU A 880 -11.46 -44.28 79.92
C LEU A 880 -10.45 -44.61 78.81
N GLU A 881 -9.37 -43.84 78.66
CA GLU A 881 -8.29 -44.09 77.69
C GLU A 881 -8.80 -44.28 76.25
N VAL A 882 -9.80 -43.48 75.83
CA VAL A 882 -10.47 -43.61 74.52
C VAL A 882 -9.50 -43.71 73.33
N GLN A 883 -8.36 -43.04 73.40
CA GLN A 883 -7.34 -43.09 72.35
C GLN A 883 -6.72 -44.47 72.17
N GLU A 884 -6.55 -45.26 73.24
CA GLU A 884 -5.99 -46.61 73.16
C GLU A 884 -6.98 -47.60 72.52
N HIS A 885 -8.29 -47.35 72.68
CA HIS A 885 -9.34 -48.25 72.21
C HIS A 885 -9.77 -48.00 70.77
N ILE A 886 -10.01 -46.74 70.39
CA ILE A 886 -10.52 -46.39 69.05
C ILE A 886 -9.50 -45.65 68.18
N GLY A 887 -8.28 -45.40 68.68
CA GLY A 887 -7.23 -44.72 67.93
C GLY A 887 -7.51 -43.23 67.65
N ARG A 888 -8.56 -42.66 68.23
CA ARG A 888 -8.93 -41.25 68.10
C ARG A 888 -8.56 -40.48 69.35
N LYS A 889 -7.89 -39.34 69.15
CA LYS A 889 -7.56 -38.43 70.24
C LYS A 889 -8.78 -37.59 70.60
N VAL A 890 -9.25 -37.71 71.84
CA VAL A 890 -10.24 -36.81 72.43
C VAL A 890 -9.52 -35.90 73.41
N ASP A 891 -9.67 -34.60 73.25
CA ASP A 891 -9.16 -33.58 74.16
C ASP A 891 -10.12 -32.40 74.25
N TRP A 892 -9.80 -31.39 75.07
CA TRP A 892 -10.65 -30.20 75.25
C TRP A 892 -10.88 -29.37 73.96
N ASN A 893 -10.20 -29.71 72.86
CA ASN A 893 -10.38 -29.09 71.55
C ASN A 893 -11.25 -29.92 70.59
N THR A 894 -11.65 -31.13 70.96
CA THR A 894 -12.55 -31.96 70.15
C THR A 894 -13.88 -31.23 69.93
N ASN A 895 -14.39 -31.14 68.69
CA ASN A 895 -15.68 -30.51 68.43
C ASN A 895 -16.84 -31.39 68.92
N ASP A 896 -18.03 -30.80 69.05
CA ASP A 896 -19.17 -31.43 69.70
C ASP A 896 -19.65 -32.69 68.95
N PHE A 897 -19.49 -32.72 67.62
CA PHE A 897 -19.83 -33.88 66.79
C PHE A 897 -18.81 -35.00 66.92
N ASP A 898 -17.52 -34.69 66.85
CA ASP A 898 -16.45 -35.68 67.03
C ASP A 898 -16.46 -36.25 68.45
N LEU A 899 -16.86 -35.45 69.43
CA LEU A 899 -17.07 -35.90 70.80
C LEU A 899 -18.20 -36.93 70.86
N ALA A 900 -19.38 -36.60 70.31
CA ALA A 900 -20.51 -37.53 70.23
C ALA A 900 -20.19 -38.80 69.42
N ASP A 901 -19.42 -38.67 68.33
CA ASP A 901 -19.01 -39.78 67.47
C ASP A 901 -18.00 -40.69 68.17
N SER A 902 -17.09 -40.12 68.97
CA SER A 902 -16.15 -40.89 69.80
C SER A 902 -16.88 -41.73 70.85
N ILE A 903 -17.97 -41.22 71.44
CA ILE A 903 -18.83 -42.00 72.36
C ILE A 903 -19.44 -43.20 71.62
N SER A 904 -20.00 -42.96 70.43
CA SER A 904 -20.62 -44.03 69.63
C SER A 904 -19.61 -45.10 69.24
N GLN A 905 -18.42 -44.70 68.78
CA GLN A 905 -17.38 -45.64 68.37
C GLN A 905 -16.80 -46.42 69.54
N MET A 906 -16.66 -45.79 70.71
CA MET A 906 -16.23 -46.46 71.92
C MET A 906 -17.24 -47.54 72.34
N ALA A 907 -18.54 -47.24 72.29
CA ALA A 907 -19.60 -48.22 72.53
C ALA A 907 -19.55 -49.38 71.52
N GLU A 908 -19.41 -49.08 70.22
CA GLU A 908 -19.30 -50.09 69.16
C GLU A 908 -18.05 -50.98 69.31
N HIS A 909 -16.90 -50.40 69.68
CA HIS A 909 -15.67 -51.14 69.96
C HIS A 909 -15.90 -52.20 71.05
N PHE A 910 -16.52 -51.82 72.18
CA PHE A 910 -16.76 -52.74 73.27
C PHE A 910 -17.91 -53.73 73.01
N ILE A 911 -18.93 -53.36 72.23
CA ILE A 911 -19.93 -54.30 71.71
C ILE A 911 -19.26 -55.36 70.83
N THR A 912 -18.32 -54.95 69.99
CA THR A 912 -17.55 -55.84 69.11
C THR A 912 -16.63 -56.74 69.93
N ALA A 913 -15.99 -56.20 70.97
CA ALA A 913 -15.18 -56.95 71.93
C ALA A 913 -15.99 -58.06 72.64
N ILE A 914 -17.21 -57.76 73.13
CA ILE A 914 -18.10 -58.77 73.72
C ILE A 914 -18.47 -59.83 72.69
N THR A 915 -18.78 -59.41 71.45
CA THR A 915 -19.16 -60.35 70.38
C THR A 915 -18.00 -61.31 70.04
N SER A 916 -16.78 -60.79 69.95
CA SER A 916 -15.57 -61.62 69.75
C SER A 916 -15.34 -62.59 70.92
N LEU A 917 -15.56 -62.17 72.17
CA LEU A 917 -15.47 -63.06 73.32
C LEU A 917 -16.50 -64.18 73.28
N LYS A 918 -17.74 -63.88 72.86
CA LYS A 918 -18.82 -64.86 72.68
C LYS A 918 -18.43 -65.93 71.65
N ASP A 919 -17.80 -65.52 70.54
CA ASP A 919 -17.38 -66.44 69.49
C ASP A 919 -16.17 -67.31 69.90
N THR A 920 -15.32 -66.80 70.81
CA THR A 920 -14.09 -67.50 71.23
C THR A 920 -14.32 -68.48 72.39
N VAL A 921 -15.35 -68.28 73.22
CA VAL A 921 -15.62 -69.09 74.40
C VAL A 921 -16.93 -69.87 74.23
N GLU A 922 -16.85 -71.20 74.11
CA GLU A 922 -18.04 -72.05 74.10
C GLU A 922 -18.90 -71.83 75.36
N GLN A 923 -20.21 -71.70 75.15
CA GLN A 923 -21.21 -71.42 76.19
C GLN A 923 -20.94 -70.11 76.97
N PHE A 924 -20.32 -69.10 76.34
CA PHE A 924 -19.99 -67.80 76.95
C PHE A 924 -21.15 -67.17 77.75
N GLU A 925 -22.38 -67.25 77.25
CA GLU A 925 -23.55 -66.66 77.92
C GLU A 925 -23.88 -67.33 79.25
N THR A 926 -23.57 -68.63 79.40
CA THR A 926 -23.76 -69.34 80.67
C THR A 926 -22.61 -69.12 81.65
N LEU A 927 -21.38 -68.99 81.14
CA LEU A 927 -20.17 -68.84 81.96
C LEU A 927 -19.96 -67.39 82.43
N PHE A 928 -20.33 -66.42 81.60
CA PHE A 928 -20.18 -64.98 81.88
C PHE A 928 -21.49 -64.20 81.61
N PRO A 929 -22.62 -64.57 82.26
CA PRO A 929 -23.93 -63.96 81.98
C PRO A 929 -23.95 -62.45 82.26
N LYS A 930 -23.20 -62.01 83.30
CA LYS A 930 -23.09 -60.60 83.65
C LYS A 930 -22.41 -59.77 82.56
N VAL A 931 -21.42 -60.32 81.87
CA VAL A 931 -20.67 -59.61 80.81
C VAL A 931 -21.46 -59.64 79.49
N ALA A 932 -22.14 -60.75 79.20
CA ALA A 932 -22.99 -60.87 78.02
C ALA A 932 -24.12 -59.82 78.00
N ASN A 933 -24.75 -59.56 79.16
CA ASN A 933 -25.84 -58.58 79.28
C ASN A 933 -25.39 -57.12 79.08
N LEU A 934 -24.11 -56.80 79.27
CA LEU A 934 -23.59 -55.44 79.06
C LEU A 934 -23.69 -54.99 77.59
N LYS A 935 -23.76 -55.94 76.65
CA LYS A 935 -23.95 -55.62 75.22
C LYS A 935 -25.24 -54.82 75.00
N GLN A 936 -26.33 -55.18 75.69
CA GLN A 936 -27.61 -54.48 75.56
C GLN A 936 -27.56 -53.06 76.18
N GLY A 937 -26.81 -52.89 77.27
CA GLY A 937 -26.58 -51.58 77.87
C GLY A 937 -25.77 -50.64 76.99
N LEU A 938 -24.75 -51.16 76.29
CA LEU A 938 -23.92 -50.37 75.38
C LEU A 938 -24.61 -50.00 74.06
N GLN A 939 -25.65 -50.76 73.64
CA GLN A 939 -26.40 -50.47 72.42
C GLN A 939 -27.09 -49.09 72.43
N GLY A 940 -27.45 -48.56 73.60
CA GLY A 940 -28.05 -47.22 73.72
C GLY A 940 -27.10 -46.08 73.33
N TYR A 941 -25.79 -46.31 73.40
CA TYR A 941 -24.76 -45.33 73.03
C TYR A 941 -24.29 -45.52 71.57
N ALA A 942 -24.39 -46.75 71.06
CA ALA A 942 -24.03 -47.11 69.69
C ALA A 942 -25.09 -46.61 68.67
N GLY A 943 -24.64 -45.93 67.61
CA GLY A 943 -25.50 -45.51 66.50
C GLY A 943 -24.99 -44.25 65.80
N LYS A 944 -25.39 -44.06 64.54
CA LYS A 944 -24.90 -42.94 63.73
C LYS A 944 -25.20 -41.58 64.37
N VAL A 945 -24.16 -40.75 64.50
CA VAL A 945 -24.28 -39.37 64.95
C VAL A 945 -24.78 -38.50 63.80
N THR A 946 -25.80 -37.69 64.06
CA THR A 946 -26.44 -36.79 63.10
C THR A 946 -26.61 -35.40 63.71
N GLU A 947 -26.91 -34.42 62.85
CA GLU A 947 -27.21 -33.04 63.27
C GLU A 947 -28.33 -32.95 64.32
N SER A 948 -29.27 -33.90 64.32
CA SER A 948 -30.42 -33.88 65.23
C SER A 948 -30.17 -34.55 66.58
N ASN A 949 -29.17 -35.44 66.71
CA ASN A 949 -29.01 -36.29 67.90
C ASN A 949 -27.66 -36.16 68.63
N TYR A 950 -26.69 -35.40 68.11
CA TYR A 950 -25.34 -35.36 68.69
C TYR A 950 -25.31 -34.78 70.11
N ILE A 951 -26.14 -33.76 70.41
CA ILE A 951 -26.29 -33.21 71.76
C ILE A 951 -26.93 -34.24 72.69
N GLU A 952 -28.04 -34.83 72.26
CA GLU A 952 -28.77 -35.85 73.02
C GLU A 952 -27.88 -37.04 73.36
N LYS A 953 -26.97 -37.45 72.46
CA LYS A 953 -25.99 -38.51 72.71
C LYS A 953 -24.99 -38.16 73.81
N VAL A 954 -24.49 -36.94 73.84
CA VAL A 954 -23.57 -36.49 74.90
C VAL A 954 -24.31 -36.34 76.22
N GLU A 955 -25.54 -35.80 76.21
CA GLU A 955 -26.39 -35.72 77.41
C GLU A 955 -26.75 -37.12 77.94
N TYR A 956 -27.04 -38.07 77.06
CA TYR A 956 -27.31 -39.45 77.43
C TYR A 956 -26.10 -40.11 78.09
N LEU A 957 -24.88 -39.87 77.60
CA LEU A 957 -23.65 -40.32 78.27
C LEU A 957 -23.49 -39.68 79.64
N LEU A 958 -23.64 -38.36 79.76
CA LEU A 958 -23.45 -37.66 81.02
C LEU A 958 -24.46 -38.07 82.09
N ASN A 959 -25.71 -38.35 81.68
CA ASN A 959 -26.76 -38.79 82.60
C ASN A 959 -26.59 -40.25 83.07
N ASN A 960 -25.84 -41.06 82.32
CA ASN A 960 -25.64 -42.49 82.58
C ASN A 960 -24.13 -42.85 82.64
N SER A 961 -23.32 -41.90 83.11
CA SER A 961 -21.84 -41.98 83.08
C SER A 961 -21.31 -43.19 83.83
N ASP A 962 -21.91 -43.49 84.99
CA ASP A 962 -21.49 -44.58 85.86
C ASP A 962 -21.77 -45.94 85.21
N ASP A 963 -22.91 -46.10 84.55
CA ASP A 963 -23.27 -47.33 83.85
C ASP A 963 -22.34 -47.60 82.67
N PHE A 964 -22.05 -46.56 81.88
CA PHE A 964 -21.12 -46.66 80.75
C PHE A 964 -19.69 -47.01 81.21
N ASN A 965 -19.19 -46.33 82.25
CA ASN A 965 -17.87 -46.56 82.81
C ASN A 965 -17.75 -47.98 83.42
N ASN A 966 -18.72 -48.38 84.25
CA ASN A 966 -18.74 -49.71 84.86
C ASN A 966 -18.82 -50.82 83.82
N ALA A 967 -19.59 -50.63 82.74
CA ALA A 967 -19.67 -51.59 81.64
C ALA A 967 -18.30 -51.79 80.98
N ILE A 968 -17.60 -50.70 80.65
CA ILE A 968 -16.28 -50.76 80.01
C ILE A 968 -15.26 -51.47 80.91
N HIS A 969 -15.14 -51.08 82.17
CA HIS A 969 -14.22 -51.73 83.11
C HIS A 969 -14.55 -53.20 83.35
N ALA A 970 -15.83 -53.57 83.43
CA ALA A 970 -16.25 -54.97 83.57
C ALA A 970 -15.85 -55.82 82.35
N ILE A 971 -15.99 -55.27 81.14
CA ILE A 971 -15.58 -55.94 79.89
C ILE A 971 -14.06 -56.11 79.85
N LEU A 972 -13.28 -55.06 80.14
CA LEU A 972 -11.81 -55.12 80.20
C LEU A 972 -11.32 -56.16 81.21
N LYS A 973 -11.93 -56.21 82.40
CA LYS A 973 -11.62 -57.20 83.43
C LYS A 973 -11.94 -58.63 82.96
N ALA A 974 -13.07 -58.81 82.28
CA ALA A 974 -13.45 -60.10 81.70
C ALA A 974 -12.48 -60.54 80.60
N GLN A 975 -12.08 -59.65 79.68
CA GLN A 975 -11.08 -59.93 78.65
C GLN A 975 -9.74 -60.37 79.26
N SER A 976 -9.25 -59.66 80.28
CA SER A 976 -8.02 -60.03 80.99
C SER A 976 -8.13 -61.39 81.67
N PHE A 977 -9.25 -61.68 82.33
CA PHE A 977 -9.49 -62.97 82.98
C PHE A 977 -9.55 -64.12 81.98
N ILE A 978 -10.30 -63.95 80.88
CA ILE A 978 -10.43 -64.96 79.81
C ILE A 978 -9.08 -65.25 79.16
N LYS A 979 -8.26 -64.22 78.95
CA LYS A 979 -6.94 -64.37 78.34
C LYS A 979 -5.92 -65.07 79.26
N LYS A 980 -5.90 -64.73 80.57
CA LYS A 980 -4.82 -65.16 81.48
C LYS A 980 -5.18 -66.37 82.36
N ASN A 981 -6.40 -66.41 82.87
CA ASN A 981 -6.78 -67.33 83.96
C ASN A 981 -7.79 -68.40 83.53
N PHE A 982 -8.63 -68.12 82.54
CA PHE A 982 -9.65 -69.06 82.08
C PHE A 982 -9.11 -70.38 81.50
N PRO A 983 -7.96 -70.44 80.78
CA PRO A 983 -7.36 -71.71 80.39
C PRO A 983 -7.05 -72.61 81.61
N LYS A 984 -6.51 -72.03 82.69
CA LYS A 984 -6.22 -72.75 83.94
C LYS A 984 -7.49 -73.27 84.61
N VAL A 985 -8.58 -72.48 84.57
CA VAL A 985 -9.90 -72.92 85.08
C VAL A 985 -10.45 -74.10 84.27
N LYS A 986 -10.25 -74.12 82.94
CA LYS A 986 -10.63 -75.27 82.10
C LYS A 986 -9.79 -76.52 82.44
N GLU A 987 -8.50 -76.36 82.71
CA GLU A 987 -7.65 -77.48 83.18
C GLU A 987 -8.10 -78.02 84.53
N PHE A 988 -8.38 -77.16 85.52
CA PHE A 988 -8.91 -77.61 86.80
C PHE A 988 -10.28 -78.28 86.68
N LYS A 989 -11.16 -77.79 85.79
CA LYS A 989 -12.44 -78.43 85.53
C LYS A 989 -12.26 -79.83 84.95
N ARG A 990 -11.37 -80.00 83.96
CA ARG A 990 -11.03 -81.33 83.41
C ARG A 990 -10.48 -82.25 84.48
N PHE A 991 -9.54 -81.76 85.30
CA PHE A 991 -9.00 -82.54 86.42
C PHE A 991 -10.08 -83.01 87.40
N VAL A 992 -11.04 -82.15 87.77
CA VAL A 992 -12.16 -82.52 88.65
C VAL A 992 -13.13 -83.49 87.98
N GLU A 993 -13.35 -83.39 86.66
CA GLU A 993 -14.16 -84.33 85.89
C GLU A 993 -13.48 -85.70 85.77
N ASP A 994 -12.16 -85.73 85.57
CA ASP A 994 -11.36 -86.95 85.53
C ASP A 994 -11.36 -87.67 86.89
N VAL A 995 -11.16 -86.94 88.00
CA VAL A 995 -11.19 -87.48 89.37
C VAL A 995 -12.60 -87.94 89.80
N ARG A 996 -13.67 -87.42 89.19
CA ARG A 996 -15.06 -87.89 89.45
C ARG A 996 -15.45 -89.12 88.64
N ASN A 997 -14.70 -89.44 87.60
CA ASN A 997 -14.94 -90.60 86.73
C ASN A 997 -14.06 -91.81 87.08
N GLU A 998 -13.03 -91.63 87.93
CA GLU A 998 -12.38 -92.68 88.74
C GLU A 998 -13.17 -92.97 90.02
#